data_AF-A0AAE4AQR2-F1
#
_entry.id   AF-A0AAE4AQR2-F1
#
_cell.length_a   1.000
_cell.length_b   1.000
_cell.length_c   1.000
_cell.angle_alpha   90.00
_cell.angle_beta   90.00
_cell.angle_gamma   90.00
#
_symmetry.space_group_name_H-M   'P 1'
#
loop_
_entity.id
_entity.type
_entity.pdbx_description
1 polymer ?
#
loop_
_entity_poly.entity_id
_entity_poly.type
_entity_poly.pdbx_seq_one_letter_code
_entity_poly.pdbx_strand_id
1 'polypeptide(L)'
;MSTIKRVMTVLVYAVLAATGYCQGQGLYYVAVNGKDAWSGTLPAPNATGNDGPKASLAAARDASRVMAGLERRIVLGEGRFFQNQPLQLDSRDSGLVIAGAGVDKTIVYGGRRIEGWRQAGEHFWRAELPKDLPDWSFRVLLVNDQLQARARFPEEGYLEHETEFKVRWMSTAGGGWERKPTEKECIQLQYRQGDIPATLAVANAEVTVCHMWSESTVLLAGHDPATRTLTFASRTEYPVGSYGVHRYALWNIREGMTRPGQWYLDRTERAVYYWPAEGVDMATAMIVAPTVESIFDVQGTAKERVNGLSISGMTMSATHAPMRPAGFGAASWPGAVQLTYADKVLVDAIAVCNAGGWGVREWNGQGLVVSNSLFHHLGGGGIRFGSAERIDNNRIYHIGLVSASAIALSGRCEKALIRRNVIHDTPYSGMSVGGVSTIIEENLLYRCMQVHRDGAAIYVSSSTDCIIRRNLARDMVQIGQGYGVSAYYLDEKCRNCVVSENVAINIPHPSQNHMTLNCELRDNVFISEGDMKIAFSRCNGHVVSGNTFHIGGKLNVTEPDAISTWADNVIFVRNETEGRIMAEVPQPEKAVRDKPRYFRPQNHDSVPVVDGKLGDGEWPNGGLAFNERINQRGVRGAPTSVKILADDEFLYFFSNIVTMFPDQRKLGTTWGVDEGVELVLESRDGDKRHCYVLRGFSDGTLQSLTLAGVTQEQAEAFRSGVQYAAGVDRLVWRSEWGVPTKALGLTPGEKTTLRFNMTAYRSEDDVFAQLAGTMGETWDLERGAVLMLNWDAPAAQAAKDTPLVPALTGAIAADWKGLALELAQTPAGVPLSATPAQALLARSGDTLLVRVVVPTAQVTKGATWRQDDGAEVCLAGKTADGKAVVWVIRGYANGQLELSDEAGAPPAAGDAQRPQLQFQATVNAGNWQAEWRLPIAALGLDSTKPVPFNIGVFRQQDRQWINWIGTGGATWKLANAGAIRLQ
;
A
#
# COMPACT_ATOMS: atom_id res chain seq x y z
N MET A 1 -40.14 -43.48 25.87
CA MET A 1 -40.98 -43.85 27.04
C MET A 1 -40.06 -44.55 28.04
N SER A 2 -40.06 -44.34 29.36
CA SER A 2 -40.86 -43.47 30.23
C SER A 2 -40.26 -43.44 31.65
N THR A 3 -38.95 -43.27 31.83
CA THR A 3 -38.37 -43.32 33.20
C THR A 3 -37.19 -42.41 33.50
N ILE A 4 -36.59 -41.71 32.52
CA ILE A 4 -35.45 -40.79 32.77
C ILE A 4 -35.88 -39.31 32.77
N LYS A 5 -37.11 -38.99 32.32
CA LYS A 5 -37.65 -37.61 32.28
C LYS A 5 -38.33 -37.13 33.57
N ARG A 6 -38.36 -37.92 34.66
CA ARG A 6 -39.10 -37.57 35.90
C ARG A 6 -38.23 -37.25 37.12
N VAL A 7 -36.90 -37.38 37.05
CA VAL A 7 -36.00 -37.11 38.19
C VAL A 7 -35.28 -35.75 38.08
N MET A 8 -35.16 -35.17 36.88
CA MET A 8 -34.56 -33.83 36.70
C MET A 8 -35.54 -32.66 36.87
N THR A 9 -36.86 -32.89 36.81
CA THR A 9 -37.86 -31.82 36.94
C THR A 9 -38.20 -31.49 38.40
N VAL A 10 -37.82 -32.34 39.36
CA VAL A 10 -38.09 -32.13 40.79
C VAL A 10 -36.88 -31.56 41.54
N LEU A 11 -35.65 -31.70 41.01
CA LEU A 11 -34.46 -31.06 41.59
C LEU A 11 -34.32 -29.56 41.28
N VAL A 12 -35.05 -29.06 40.27
CA VAL A 12 -35.05 -27.63 39.87
C VAL A 12 -35.97 -26.77 40.75
N TYR A 13 -36.92 -27.38 41.47
CA TYR A 13 -37.78 -26.66 42.43
C TYR A 13 -37.37 -26.82 43.91
N ALA A 14 -36.46 -27.75 44.24
CA ALA A 14 -36.06 -28.02 45.62
C ALA A 14 -34.79 -27.27 46.10
N VAL A 15 -34.02 -26.65 45.19
CA VAL A 15 -32.94 -25.71 45.57
C VAL A 15 -33.47 -24.29 45.83
N LEU A 16 -34.77 -24.06 45.58
CA LEU A 16 -35.46 -22.77 45.83
C LEU A 16 -36.15 -22.68 47.20
N ALA A 17 -36.05 -23.69 48.09
CA ALA A 17 -36.85 -23.72 49.32
C ALA A 17 -36.09 -24.13 50.61
N ALA A 18 -34.76 -24.20 50.62
CA ALA A 18 -34.01 -24.54 51.85
C ALA A 18 -32.64 -23.84 51.99
N THR A 19 -32.53 -22.59 51.55
CA THR A 19 -31.54 -21.66 52.09
C THR A 19 -32.28 -20.61 52.90
N GLY A 20 -32.11 -20.64 54.22
CA GLY A 20 -32.52 -19.53 55.07
C GLY A 20 -32.00 -18.22 54.47
N TYR A 21 -32.88 -17.22 54.42
CA TYR A 21 -32.59 -15.86 53.99
C TYR A 21 -31.38 -15.31 54.74
N CYS A 22 -30.20 -15.45 54.16
CA CYS A 22 -29.14 -14.48 54.31
C CYS A 22 -29.28 -13.58 53.09
N GLN A 23 -29.88 -12.39 53.24
CA GLN A 23 -29.82 -11.37 52.21
C GLN A 23 -28.34 -11.14 51.88
N GLY A 24 -27.90 -11.58 50.70
CA GLY A 24 -26.52 -11.42 50.29
C GLY A 24 -26.22 -9.93 50.13
N GLN A 25 -25.42 -9.36 51.04
CA GLN A 25 -24.91 -8.01 50.88
C GLN A 25 -24.21 -7.91 49.51
N GLY A 26 -24.52 -6.86 48.73
CA GLY A 26 -23.87 -6.61 47.43
C GLY A 26 -24.48 -7.29 46.20
N LEU A 27 -25.61 -8.01 46.30
CA LEU A 27 -26.29 -8.62 45.14
C LEU A 27 -27.48 -7.77 44.66
N TYR A 28 -27.48 -7.43 43.37
CA TYR A 28 -28.51 -6.64 42.71
C TYR A 28 -29.04 -7.33 41.45
N TYR A 29 -30.34 -7.20 41.19
CA TYR A 29 -31.04 -7.77 40.06
C TYR A 29 -31.57 -6.69 39.12
N VAL A 30 -31.51 -6.95 37.83
CA VAL A 30 -32.07 -6.10 36.76
C VAL A 30 -33.04 -6.95 35.93
N ALA A 31 -34.27 -6.47 35.71
CA ALA A 31 -35.28 -7.18 34.93
C ALA A 31 -36.14 -6.24 34.09
N VAL A 32 -36.69 -6.74 32.99
CA VAL A 32 -37.54 -5.96 32.05
C VAL A 32 -38.83 -5.43 32.69
N ASN A 33 -39.30 -6.07 33.77
CA ASN A 33 -40.43 -5.63 34.59
C ASN A 33 -40.01 -4.92 35.89
N GLY A 34 -38.73 -4.55 36.00
CA GLY A 34 -38.16 -3.85 37.15
C GLY A 34 -38.56 -2.39 37.23
N LYS A 35 -38.18 -1.73 38.33
CA LYS A 35 -38.31 -0.27 38.51
C LYS A 35 -37.04 0.28 39.17
N ASP A 36 -36.52 1.38 38.66
CA ASP A 36 -35.26 1.95 39.19
C ASP A 36 -35.39 2.53 40.60
N ALA A 37 -36.63 2.80 41.04
CA ALA A 37 -36.95 3.20 42.42
C ALA A 37 -36.88 2.04 43.43
N TRP A 38 -36.93 0.79 42.99
CA TRP A 38 -36.85 -0.39 43.88
C TRP A 38 -35.42 -0.60 44.39
N SER A 39 -35.23 -1.39 45.45
CA SER A 39 -33.91 -1.67 46.03
C SER A 39 -33.00 -2.41 45.05
N GLY A 40 -33.57 -3.26 44.19
CA GLY A 40 -32.82 -4.16 43.32
C GLY A 40 -32.35 -5.43 44.02
N THR A 41 -32.65 -5.64 45.31
CA THR A 41 -32.16 -6.79 46.08
C THR A 41 -33.01 -8.05 45.92
N LEU A 42 -34.16 -7.93 45.26
CA LEU A 42 -35.08 -9.03 44.98
C LEU A 42 -35.07 -9.38 43.48
N PRO A 43 -35.03 -10.68 43.12
CA PRO A 43 -35.02 -11.10 41.71
C PRO A 43 -36.36 -10.91 40.98
N ALA A 44 -37.45 -10.69 41.73
CA ALA A 44 -38.79 -10.44 41.22
C ALA A 44 -39.51 -9.40 42.10
N PRO A 45 -40.55 -8.72 41.59
CA PRO A 45 -41.38 -7.85 42.41
C PRO A 45 -41.94 -8.61 43.62
N ASN A 46 -41.90 -7.99 44.80
CA ASN A 46 -42.54 -8.57 45.98
C ASN A 46 -44.09 -8.54 45.85
N ALA A 47 -44.78 -9.28 46.71
CA ALA A 47 -46.24 -9.40 46.66
C ALA A 47 -46.96 -8.04 46.77
N THR A 48 -46.35 -7.06 47.45
CA THR A 48 -46.89 -5.70 47.62
C THR A 48 -46.57 -4.76 46.45
N GLY A 49 -45.74 -5.17 45.48
CA GLY A 49 -45.36 -4.38 44.31
C GLY A 49 -44.57 -3.10 44.62
N ASN A 50 -44.03 -2.98 45.84
CA ASN A 50 -43.30 -1.80 46.32
C ASN A 50 -41.78 -2.00 46.31
N ASP A 51 -41.29 -3.22 46.09
CA ASP A 51 -39.87 -3.53 45.90
C ASP A 51 -39.67 -4.68 44.89
N GLY A 52 -38.48 -4.80 44.32
CA GLY A 52 -38.15 -5.75 43.24
C GLY A 52 -36.81 -5.44 42.56
N PRO A 53 -36.58 -5.98 41.34
CA PRO A 53 -35.37 -5.72 40.56
C PRO A 53 -35.33 -4.30 40.00
N LYS A 54 -34.13 -3.75 39.78
CA LYS A 54 -33.95 -2.49 39.03
C LYS A 54 -34.42 -2.65 37.58
N ALA A 55 -34.82 -1.57 36.93
CA ALA A 55 -35.17 -1.57 35.51
C ALA A 55 -33.91 -1.45 34.63
N SER A 56 -32.89 -0.72 35.10
CA SER A 56 -31.69 -0.41 34.34
C SER A 56 -30.40 -0.87 35.01
N LEU A 57 -29.40 -1.17 34.17
CA LEU A 57 -28.02 -1.44 34.59
C LEU A 57 -27.40 -0.27 35.36
N ALA A 58 -27.68 0.97 34.93
CA ALA A 58 -27.15 2.17 35.57
C ALA A 58 -27.64 2.31 37.02
N ALA A 59 -28.94 2.08 37.27
CA ALA A 59 -29.50 2.12 38.61
C ALA A 59 -28.96 0.99 39.50
N ALA A 60 -28.69 -0.19 38.95
CA ALA A 60 -28.06 -1.29 39.69
C ALA A 60 -26.59 -0.99 40.02
N ARG A 61 -25.82 -0.42 39.08
CA ARG A 61 -24.46 0.07 39.33
C ARG A 61 -24.45 1.10 40.45
N ASP A 62 -25.31 2.12 40.37
CA ASP A 62 -25.35 3.19 41.37
C ASP A 62 -25.72 2.67 42.75
N ALA A 63 -26.66 1.72 42.84
CA ALA A 63 -26.97 1.04 44.09
C ALA A 63 -25.76 0.25 44.63
N SER A 64 -25.00 -0.44 43.75
CA SER A 64 -23.81 -1.20 44.15
C SER A 64 -22.66 -0.33 44.65
N ARG A 65 -22.55 0.94 44.20
CA ARG A 65 -21.50 1.87 44.64
C ARG A 65 -21.63 2.28 46.11
N VAL A 66 -22.83 2.19 46.68
CA VAL A 66 -23.06 2.45 48.11
C VAL A 66 -22.39 1.38 48.99
N MET A 67 -22.14 0.19 48.44
CA MET A 67 -21.54 -0.96 49.14
C MET A 67 -20.05 -1.14 48.78
N ALA A 68 -19.30 -0.04 48.64
CA ALA A 68 -17.89 -0.07 48.25
C ALA A 68 -17.05 -0.93 49.22
N GLY A 69 -16.15 -1.76 48.68
CA GLY A 69 -15.24 -2.63 49.45
C GLY A 69 -15.76 -4.05 49.73
N LEU A 70 -16.96 -4.40 49.29
CA LEU A 70 -17.51 -5.76 49.34
C LEU A 70 -17.52 -6.42 47.95
N GLU A 71 -17.62 -7.75 47.89
CA GLU A 71 -17.95 -8.46 46.65
C GLU A 71 -19.34 -8.03 46.18
N ARG A 72 -19.41 -7.50 44.95
CA ARG A 72 -20.65 -6.95 44.40
C ARG A 72 -21.01 -7.68 43.11
N ARG A 73 -22.29 -7.96 42.94
CA ARG A 73 -22.81 -8.65 41.77
C ARG A 73 -24.09 -8.01 41.26
N ILE A 74 -24.15 -7.78 39.95
CA ILE A 74 -25.35 -7.38 39.22
C ILE A 74 -25.76 -8.54 38.32
N VAL A 75 -26.99 -9.02 38.47
CA VAL A 75 -27.57 -10.12 37.70
C VAL A 75 -28.69 -9.59 36.83
N LEU A 76 -28.54 -9.69 35.51
CA LEU A 76 -29.60 -9.39 34.55
C LEU A 76 -30.44 -10.64 34.32
N GLY A 77 -31.75 -10.49 34.43
CA GLY A 77 -32.72 -11.53 34.09
C GLY A 77 -32.82 -11.77 32.58
N GLU A 78 -33.72 -12.67 32.22
CA GLU A 78 -34.09 -12.92 30.82
C GLU A 78 -34.81 -11.70 30.24
N GLY A 79 -34.48 -11.35 29.00
CA GLY A 79 -35.14 -10.31 28.24
C GLY A 79 -34.21 -9.42 27.42
N ARG A 80 -34.83 -8.40 26.83
CA ARG A 80 -34.20 -7.40 25.96
C ARG A 80 -34.10 -6.07 26.71
N PHE A 81 -32.88 -5.61 26.94
CA PHE A 81 -32.56 -4.38 27.65
C PHE A 81 -32.03 -3.34 26.67
N PHE A 82 -32.55 -2.10 26.73
CA PHE A 82 -32.17 -1.03 25.81
C PHE A 82 -31.32 0.01 26.55
N GLN A 83 -30.09 0.17 26.11
CA GLN A 83 -29.07 1.01 26.72
C GLN A 83 -28.83 2.25 25.84
N ASN A 84 -29.53 3.34 26.16
CA ASN A 84 -29.47 4.58 25.37
C ASN A 84 -28.20 5.40 25.62
N GLN A 85 -27.49 5.12 26.72
CA GLN A 85 -26.25 5.77 27.17
C GLN A 85 -25.27 4.70 27.66
N PRO A 86 -23.95 4.82 27.44
CA PRO A 86 -23.00 3.79 27.89
C PRO A 86 -23.10 3.53 29.40
N LEU A 87 -22.97 2.27 29.82
CA LEU A 87 -22.77 1.97 31.25
C LEU A 87 -21.34 2.33 31.63
N GLN A 88 -21.18 3.55 32.15
CA GLN A 88 -19.92 4.06 32.68
C GLN A 88 -19.54 3.31 33.96
N LEU A 89 -18.35 2.72 33.97
CA LEU A 89 -17.71 2.05 35.11
C LEU A 89 -16.33 2.66 35.35
N ASP A 90 -15.99 2.91 36.60
CA ASP A 90 -14.72 3.53 37.01
C ASP A 90 -14.10 2.81 38.21
N SER A 91 -13.08 3.41 38.85
CA SER A 91 -12.34 2.79 39.95
C SER A 91 -13.24 2.35 41.12
N ARG A 92 -14.40 3.00 41.31
CA ARG A 92 -15.41 2.64 42.32
C ARG A 92 -16.11 1.32 42.03
N ASP A 93 -16.00 0.80 40.82
CA ASP A 93 -16.62 -0.44 40.36
C ASP A 93 -15.62 -1.61 40.32
N SER A 94 -14.42 -1.43 40.90
CA SER A 94 -13.45 -2.53 41.08
C SER A 94 -14.08 -3.69 41.87
N GLY A 95 -13.78 -4.93 41.44
CA GLY A 95 -14.33 -6.16 42.01
C GLY A 95 -15.78 -6.47 41.61
N LEU A 96 -16.41 -5.68 40.73
CA LEU A 96 -17.81 -5.88 40.34
C LEU A 96 -17.96 -7.06 39.34
N VAL A 97 -18.93 -7.92 39.61
CA VAL A 97 -19.38 -8.97 38.68
C VAL A 97 -20.70 -8.57 38.04
N ILE A 98 -20.75 -8.53 36.71
CA ILE A 98 -21.97 -8.29 35.94
C ILE A 98 -22.26 -9.55 35.11
N ALA A 99 -23.40 -10.18 35.36
CA ALA A 99 -23.75 -11.45 34.74
C ALA A 99 -25.19 -11.42 34.19
N GLY A 100 -25.40 -11.88 32.96
CA GLY A 100 -26.72 -12.17 32.43
C GLY A 100 -27.18 -13.60 32.73
N ALA A 101 -28.42 -13.92 32.34
CA ALA A 101 -29.01 -15.25 32.52
C ALA A 101 -28.50 -16.28 31.50
N GLY A 102 -27.70 -15.87 30.52
CA GLY A 102 -27.16 -16.66 29.41
C GLY A 102 -27.20 -15.89 28.09
N VAL A 103 -26.29 -16.22 27.17
CA VAL A 103 -26.18 -15.55 25.85
C VAL A 103 -27.46 -15.62 25.02
N ASP A 104 -28.23 -16.70 25.15
CA ASP A 104 -29.52 -16.88 24.44
C ASP A 104 -30.73 -16.30 25.19
N LYS A 105 -30.52 -15.74 26.39
CA LYS A 105 -31.60 -15.28 27.29
C LYS A 105 -31.57 -13.79 27.59
N THR A 106 -30.39 -13.21 27.68
CA THR A 106 -30.20 -11.79 28.03
C THR A 106 -29.56 -11.07 26.85
N ILE A 107 -30.26 -10.10 26.27
CA ILE A 107 -29.72 -9.23 25.21
C ILE A 107 -29.71 -7.78 25.68
N VAL A 108 -28.57 -7.12 25.55
CA VAL A 108 -28.40 -5.68 25.81
C VAL A 108 -28.13 -4.97 24.48
N TYR A 109 -29.05 -4.10 24.07
CA TYR A 109 -28.90 -3.27 22.87
C TYR A 109 -28.26 -1.93 23.22
N GLY A 110 -27.20 -1.54 22.52
CA GLY A 110 -26.59 -0.22 22.57
C GLY A 110 -27.36 0.84 21.77
N GLY A 111 -28.70 0.80 21.83
CA GLY A 111 -29.56 1.60 20.98
C GLY A 111 -31.02 1.58 21.40
N ARG A 112 -31.84 2.21 20.57
CA ARG A 112 -33.28 2.37 20.81
C ARG A 112 -34.11 1.86 19.63
N ARG A 113 -35.38 1.59 19.91
CA ARG A 113 -36.36 1.26 18.88
C ARG A 113 -36.67 2.49 18.02
N ILE A 114 -36.86 2.27 16.73
CA ILE A 114 -37.42 3.26 15.80
C ILE A 114 -38.90 2.94 15.64
N GLU A 115 -39.75 3.94 15.87
CA GLU A 115 -41.20 3.86 15.81
C GLU A 115 -41.76 4.70 14.66
N GLY A 116 -43.08 4.65 14.43
CA GLY A 116 -43.76 5.49 13.43
C GLY A 116 -43.52 5.08 11.98
N TRP A 117 -43.22 3.79 11.75
CA TRP A 117 -43.06 3.23 10.41
C TRP A 117 -44.37 3.31 9.61
N ARG A 118 -44.27 3.82 8.39
CA ARG A 118 -45.38 3.90 7.42
C ARG A 118 -44.90 3.56 6.03
N GLN A 119 -45.79 3.04 5.20
CA GLN A 119 -45.49 2.73 3.81
C GLN A 119 -45.08 3.99 3.04
N ALA A 120 -44.09 3.85 2.17
CA ALA A 120 -43.49 4.92 1.37
C ALA A 120 -43.25 4.42 -0.07
N GLY A 121 -44.25 4.59 -0.94
CA GLY A 121 -44.25 3.98 -2.26
C GLY A 121 -44.64 2.50 -2.22
N GLU A 122 -44.24 1.74 -3.23
CA GLU A 122 -44.70 0.35 -3.39
C GLU A 122 -44.02 -0.63 -2.43
N HIS A 123 -42.70 -0.57 -2.31
CA HIS A 123 -41.91 -1.58 -1.58
C HIS A 123 -41.26 -1.07 -0.29
N PHE A 124 -41.15 0.25 -0.10
CA PHE A 124 -40.42 0.82 1.04
C PHE A 124 -41.34 1.17 2.19
N TRP A 125 -40.79 1.07 3.39
CA TRP A 125 -41.30 1.66 4.61
C TRP A 125 -40.35 2.75 5.07
N ARG A 126 -40.90 3.81 5.67
CA ARG A 126 -40.11 4.91 6.22
C ARG A 126 -40.52 5.25 7.65
N ALA A 127 -39.55 5.69 8.44
CA ALA A 127 -39.77 6.28 9.75
C ALA A 127 -38.93 7.57 9.88
N GLU A 128 -39.54 8.61 10.46
CA GLU A 128 -38.83 9.85 10.80
C GLU A 128 -37.94 9.61 12.03
N LEU A 129 -36.73 10.16 12.02
CA LEU A 129 -35.85 10.11 13.17
C LEU A 129 -36.38 11.03 14.29
N PRO A 130 -36.34 10.60 15.56
CA PRO A 130 -36.92 11.40 16.62
C PRO A 130 -36.14 12.72 16.85
N LYS A 131 -36.89 13.75 17.29
CA LYS A 131 -36.40 15.13 17.39
C LYS A 131 -35.34 15.33 18.48
N ASP A 132 -35.31 14.46 19.48
CA ASP A 132 -34.38 14.49 20.62
C ASP A 132 -32.94 14.10 20.24
N LEU A 133 -32.72 13.50 19.06
CA LEU A 133 -31.39 13.19 18.51
C LEU A 133 -31.19 13.86 17.13
N PRO A 134 -30.95 15.18 17.07
CA PRO A 134 -30.88 15.96 15.82
C PRO A 134 -29.83 15.45 14.83
N ASP A 135 -28.67 15.03 15.34
CA ASP A 135 -27.51 14.61 14.53
C ASP A 135 -27.39 13.08 14.40
N TRP A 136 -28.48 12.34 14.65
CA TRP A 136 -28.42 10.88 14.70
C TRP A 136 -28.16 10.28 13.33
N SER A 137 -26.96 9.72 13.16
CA SER A 137 -26.56 8.90 12.01
C SER A 137 -26.08 7.55 12.49
N PHE A 138 -26.28 6.51 11.67
CA PHE A 138 -25.87 5.16 12.00
C PHE A 138 -25.61 4.32 10.75
N ARG A 139 -24.87 3.21 10.95
CA ARG A 139 -24.51 2.24 9.91
C ARG A 139 -25.03 0.82 10.22
N VAL A 140 -25.80 0.68 11.29
CA VAL A 140 -26.37 -0.59 11.78
C VAL A 140 -27.87 -0.38 11.96
N LEU A 141 -28.67 -1.30 11.40
CA LEU A 141 -30.11 -1.38 11.61
C LEU A 141 -30.48 -2.84 11.84
N LEU A 142 -31.17 -3.12 12.94
CA LEU A 142 -31.67 -4.45 13.24
C LEU A 142 -33.16 -4.51 13.02
N VAL A 143 -33.65 -5.63 12.49
CA VAL A 143 -35.07 -5.96 12.39
C VAL A 143 -35.25 -7.35 12.98
N ASN A 144 -36.03 -7.46 14.06
CA ASN A 144 -36.26 -8.72 14.79
C ASN A 144 -34.95 -9.45 15.14
N ASP A 145 -34.01 -8.71 15.75
CA ASP A 145 -32.68 -9.19 16.16
C ASP A 145 -31.70 -9.52 15.02
N GLN A 146 -32.12 -9.34 13.76
CA GLN A 146 -31.29 -9.59 12.58
C GLN A 146 -30.72 -8.31 11.99
N LEU A 147 -29.41 -8.29 11.72
CA LEU A 147 -28.75 -7.20 11.00
C LEU A 147 -29.27 -7.10 9.57
N GLN A 148 -29.71 -5.91 9.17
CA GLN A 148 -30.15 -5.66 7.80
C GLN A 148 -29.02 -5.09 6.93
N ALA A 149 -29.01 -5.49 5.66
CA ALA A 149 -28.00 -5.06 4.71
C ALA A 149 -28.13 -3.57 4.45
N ARG A 150 -27.04 -2.83 4.64
CA ARG A 150 -27.01 -1.42 4.26
C ARG A 150 -27.03 -1.30 2.74
N ALA A 151 -27.75 -0.31 2.21
CA ALA A 151 -27.72 0.00 0.79
C ALA A 151 -26.27 0.22 0.33
N ARG A 152 -25.89 -0.51 -0.72
CA ARG A 152 -24.52 -0.61 -1.22
C ARG A 152 -24.54 -0.63 -2.74
N PHE A 153 -23.60 0.08 -3.37
CA PHE A 153 -23.44 0.09 -4.81
C PHE A 153 -21.96 -0.09 -5.20
N PRO A 154 -21.64 -1.06 -6.06
CA PRO A 154 -22.52 -2.09 -6.62
C PRO A 154 -23.01 -3.02 -5.50
N GLU A 155 -24.01 -3.84 -5.81
CA GLU A 155 -24.57 -4.78 -4.83
C GLU A 155 -23.51 -5.73 -4.26
N GLU A 156 -22.64 -6.24 -5.13
CA GLU A 156 -21.51 -7.11 -4.82
C GLU A 156 -20.23 -6.63 -5.50
N GLY A 157 -19.06 -7.07 -5.04
CA GLY A 157 -17.77 -6.69 -5.63
C GLY A 157 -17.44 -5.20 -5.47
N TYR A 158 -16.52 -4.68 -6.28
CA TYR A 158 -16.08 -3.29 -6.24
C TYR A 158 -16.06 -2.70 -7.65
N LEU A 159 -16.30 -1.41 -7.76
CA LEU A 159 -16.04 -0.64 -8.99
C LEU A 159 -14.54 -0.34 -9.08
N GLU A 160 -14.10 0.05 -10.27
CA GLU A 160 -12.73 0.47 -10.52
C GLU A 160 -12.69 1.95 -10.92
N HIS A 161 -11.77 2.71 -10.34
CA HIS A 161 -11.58 4.13 -10.62
C HIS A 161 -10.35 4.39 -11.51
N GLU A 162 -10.28 5.56 -12.15
CA GLU A 162 -9.23 5.96 -13.10
C GLU A 162 -8.13 6.82 -12.45
N THR A 163 -8.25 7.17 -11.17
CA THR A 163 -7.21 7.92 -10.46
C THR A 163 -5.89 7.14 -10.39
N GLU A 164 -4.81 7.82 -10.78
CA GLU A 164 -3.43 7.33 -10.78
C GLU A 164 -2.61 8.04 -9.71
N PHE A 165 -1.82 7.28 -8.95
CA PHE A 165 -0.87 7.82 -7.98
C PHE A 165 0.52 7.22 -8.20
N LYS A 166 1.33 7.91 -9.01
CA LYS A 166 2.64 7.46 -9.50
C LYS A 166 3.78 7.98 -8.63
N VAL A 167 3.70 7.73 -7.32
CA VAL A 167 4.77 8.04 -6.37
C VAL A 167 5.27 6.73 -5.76
N ARG A 168 6.58 6.57 -5.66
CA ARG A 168 7.17 5.34 -5.13
C ARG A 168 6.98 5.24 -3.61
N TRP A 169 6.56 4.07 -3.12
CA TRP A 169 6.59 3.73 -1.70
C TRP A 169 8.02 3.32 -1.29
N MET A 170 8.58 3.98 -0.28
CA MET A 170 9.96 3.81 0.21
C MET A 170 10.04 2.90 1.46
N SER A 171 8.92 2.28 1.88
CA SER A 171 8.67 1.57 3.15
C SER A 171 8.20 2.46 4.31
N THR A 172 7.52 1.85 5.29
CA THR A 172 7.10 2.51 6.53
C THR A 172 8.32 3.04 7.30
N ALA A 173 9.38 2.24 7.38
CA ALA A 173 10.62 2.62 8.05
C ALA A 173 11.41 3.69 7.26
N GLY A 174 11.25 3.74 5.94
CA GLY A 174 11.85 4.72 5.04
C GLY A 174 11.10 6.06 4.91
N GLY A 175 10.13 6.34 5.77
CA GLY A 175 9.37 7.61 5.78
C GLY A 175 8.14 7.64 4.86
N GLY A 176 7.75 6.50 4.27
CA GLY A 176 6.55 6.36 3.47
C GLY A 176 6.75 6.67 1.98
N TRP A 177 6.06 7.70 1.47
CA TRP A 177 6.12 8.05 0.04
C TRP A 177 7.36 8.89 -0.27
N GLU A 178 7.94 8.68 -1.45
CA GLU A 178 9.10 9.40 -1.99
C GLU A 178 8.94 10.93 -1.96
N ARG A 179 7.70 11.41 -2.07
CA ARG A 179 7.31 12.77 -1.74
C ARG A 179 6.03 12.77 -0.91
N LYS A 180 5.79 13.85 -0.17
CA LYS A 180 4.52 14.04 0.54
C LYS A 180 3.35 14.02 -0.47
N PRO A 181 2.30 13.20 -0.25
CA PRO A 181 1.09 13.29 -1.05
C PRO A 181 0.39 14.63 -0.84
N THR A 182 -0.13 15.18 -1.92
CA THR A 182 -0.91 16.42 -1.90
C THR A 182 -2.30 16.18 -1.33
N GLU A 183 -2.97 17.26 -0.93
CA GLU A 183 -4.34 17.17 -0.43
C GLU A 183 -5.29 16.61 -1.49
N LYS A 184 -5.19 17.11 -2.73
CA LYS A 184 -6.01 16.67 -3.86
C LYS A 184 -5.92 15.16 -4.10
N GLU A 185 -4.71 14.58 -4.03
CA GLU A 185 -4.48 13.14 -4.18
C GLU A 185 -5.13 12.29 -3.07
N CYS A 186 -5.49 12.91 -1.95
CA CYS A 186 -6.09 12.23 -0.80
C CYS A 186 -7.59 12.53 -0.62
N ILE A 187 -8.18 13.41 -1.43
CA ILE A 187 -9.61 13.77 -1.31
C ILE A 187 -10.39 13.64 -2.62
N GLN A 188 -9.75 13.32 -3.74
CA GLN A 188 -10.41 13.20 -5.04
C GLN A 188 -10.23 11.81 -5.65
N LEU A 189 -11.33 11.29 -6.19
CA LEU A 189 -11.37 10.06 -6.98
C LEU A 189 -12.08 10.35 -8.30
N GLN A 190 -11.47 9.92 -9.41
CA GLN A 190 -12.07 9.99 -10.74
C GLN A 190 -12.61 8.62 -11.12
N TYR A 191 -13.92 8.51 -11.33
CA TYR A 191 -14.61 7.24 -11.61
C TYR A 191 -14.80 6.99 -13.11
N ARG A 192 -15.09 5.74 -13.51
CA ARG A 192 -15.30 5.38 -14.92
C ARG A 192 -16.62 5.95 -15.44
N GLN A 193 -16.66 6.24 -16.74
CA GLN A 193 -17.88 6.75 -17.36
C GLN A 193 -19.04 5.75 -17.18
N GLY A 194 -20.17 6.24 -16.67
CA GLY A 194 -21.38 5.44 -16.47
C GLY A 194 -21.51 4.78 -15.09
N ASP A 195 -20.45 4.75 -14.26
CA ASP A 195 -20.52 4.09 -12.95
C ASP A 195 -21.47 4.78 -11.98
N ILE A 196 -21.49 6.11 -11.96
CA ILE A 196 -22.21 6.90 -10.97
C ILE A 196 -23.24 7.80 -11.65
N PRO A 197 -24.54 7.72 -11.29
CA PRO A 197 -25.57 8.56 -11.87
C PRO A 197 -25.43 10.01 -11.40
N ALA A 198 -25.74 10.96 -12.28
CA ALA A 198 -25.70 12.40 -11.97
C ALA A 198 -26.66 12.82 -10.84
N THR A 199 -27.62 11.96 -10.47
CA THR A 199 -28.62 12.20 -9.42
C THR A 199 -28.17 11.76 -8.03
N LEU A 200 -26.92 11.33 -7.86
CA LEU A 200 -26.40 10.86 -6.58
C LEU A 200 -26.62 11.90 -5.46
N ALA A 201 -27.32 11.49 -4.40
CA ALA A 201 -27.52 12.31 -3.22
C ALA A 201 -26.25 12.37 -2.34
N VAL A 202 -25.37 13.34 -2.62
CA VAL A 202 -24.04 13.48 -1.98
C VAL A 202 -24.11 13.49 -0.45
N ALA A 203 -25.06 14.22 0.15
CA ALA A 203 -25.18 14.36 1.61
C ALA A 203 -25.43 13.02 2.35
N ASN A 204 -25.92 12.02 1.63
CA ASN A 204 -26.23 10.69 2.17
C ASN A 204 -25.10 9.68 1.91
N ALA A 205 -24.28 9.91 0.88
CA ALA A 205 -23.34 8.93 0.39
C ALA A 205 -22.05 8.82 1.23
N GLU A 206 -21.60 7.57 1.41
CA GLU A 206 -20.25 7.24 1.86
C GLU A 206 -19.53 6.46 0.76
N VAL A 207 -18.20 6.54 0.74
CA VAL A 207 -17.36 5.79 -0.17
C VAL A 207 -16.31 5.02 0.61
N THR A 208 -16.15 3.74 0.30
CA THR A 208 -15.00 2.93 0.71
C THR A 208 -14.02 2.89 -0.46
N VAL A 209 -12.84 3.46 -0.28
CA VAL A 209 -11.71 3.35 -1.22
C VAL A 209 -10.74 2.31 -0.68
N CYS A 210 -10.50 1.24 -1.42
CA CYS A 210 -9.56 0.21 -1.03
C CYS A 210 -8.13 0.59 -1.42
N HIS A 211 -7.22 0.39 -0.47
CA HIS A 211 -5.78 0.38 -0.68
C HIS A 211 -5.28 -1.08 -0.65
N MET A 212 -3.99 -1.32 -0.44
CA MET A 212 -3.42 -2.68 -0.43
C MET A 212 -3.90 -3.52 0.77
N TRP A 213 -3.48 -3.14 1.98
CA TRP A 213 -3.87 -3.77 3.26
C TRP A 213 -4.85 -2.93 4.10
N SER A 214 -5.24 -1.76 3.61
CA SER A 214 -6.15 -0.83 4.30
C SER A 214 -7.26 -0.33 3.37
N GLU A 215 -8.25 0.34 3.93
CA GLU A 215 -9.30 1.07 3.23
C GLU A 215 -9.51 2.45 3.87
N SER A 216 -10.16 3.33 3.13
CA SER A 216 -10.69 4.58 3.67
C SER A 216 -12.19 4.63 3.41
N THR A 217 -12.98 4.55 4.49
CA THR A 217 -14.43 4.77 4.45
C THR A 217 -14.74 6.20 4.91
N VAL A 218 -15.14 7.06 3.97
CA VAL A 218 -15.32 8.51 4.16
C VAL A 218 -16.65 8.99 3.59
N LEU A 219 -17.15 10.12 4.10
CA LEU A 219 -18.33 10.80 3.53
C LEU A 219 -17.98 11.51 2.23
N LEU A 220 -18.96 11.66 1.33
CA LEU A 220 -18.81 12.52 0.15
C LEU A 220 -19.14 13.97 0.48
N ALA A 221 -18.34 14.89 -0.04
CA ALA A 221 -18.57 16.33 -0.01
C ALA A 221 -19.00 16.89 -1.37
N GLY A 222 -18.70 16.19 -2.47
CA GLY A 222 -19.09 16.63 -3.80
C GLY A 222 -19.06 15.53 -4.85
N HIS A 223 -19.81 15.75 -5.92
CA HIS A 223 -19.84 14.92 -7.12
C HIS A 223 -19.95 15.84 -8.34
N ASP A 224 -18.99 15.72 -9.26
CA ASP A 224 -18.98 16.42 -10.54
C ASP A 224 -19.12 15.39 -11.67
N PRO A 225 -20.30 15.28 -12.29
CA PRO A 225 -20.52 14.39 -13.44
C PRO A 225 -19.72 14.75 -14.69
N ALA A 226 -19.38 16.03 -14.90
CA ALA A 226 -18.70 16.48 -16.11
C ALA A 226 -17.22 16.04 -16.12
N THR A 227 -16.57 16.11 -14.95
CA THR A 227 -15.18 15.65 -14.78
C THR A 227 -15.07 14.22 -14.25
N ARG A 228 -16.22 13.60 -13.93
CA ARG A 228 -16.33 12.28 -13.27
C ARG A 228 -15.57 12.22 -11.95
N THR A 229 -15.70 13.26 -11.13
CA THR A 229 -14.94 13.38 -9.87
C THR A 229 -15.87 13.24 -8.67
N LEU A 230 -15.47 12.41 -7.71
CA LEU A 230 -15.96 12.43 -6.34
C LEU A 230 -14.98 13.21 -5.48
N THR A 231 -15.51 14.10 -4.63
CA THR A 231 -14.73 14.83 -3.61
C THR A 231 -15.15 14.33 -2.23
N PHE A 232 -14.17 13.97 -1.41
CA PHE A 232 -14.37 13.42 -0.06
C PHE A 232 -14.44 14.54 0.99
N ALA A 233 -15.22 14.32 2.04
CA ALA A 233 -15.34 15.24 3.16
C ALA A 233 -14.13 15.22 4.10
N SER A 234 -13.30 14.18 4.01
CA SER A 234 -12.07 14.04 4.80
C SER A 234 -10.99 13.33 3.99
N ARG A 235 -9.74 13.65 4.31
CA ARG A 235 -8.56 12.98 3.76
C ARG A 235 -8.64 11.46 3.95
N THR A 236 -8.30 10.70 2.91
CA THR A 236 -8.08 9.26 3.00
C THR A 236 -6.78 8.95 3.75
N GLU A 237 -6.67 7.73 4.29
CA GLU A 237 -5.46 7.28 5.00
C GLU A 237 -4.24 7.23 4.06
N TYR A 238 -4.46 6.73 2.84
CA TYR A 238 -3.50 6.73 1.75
C TYR A 238 -4.07 7.44 0.52
N PRO A 239 -3.23 7.99 -0.37
CA PRO A 239 -3.67 8.59 -1.61
C PRO A 239 -4.52 7.63 -2.46
N VAL A 240 -5.49 8.17 -3.18
CA VAL A 240 -6.35 7.38 -4.07
C VAL A 240 -5.51 6.82 -5.23
N GLY A 241 -5.65 5.53 -5.54
CA GLY A 241 -4.81 4.84 -6.54
C GLY A 241 -3.43 4.41 -6.01
N SER A 242 -3.16 4.61 -4.72
CA SER A 242 -1.91 4.15 -4.12
C SER A 242 -1.73 2.62 -4.23
N TYR A 243 -0.48 2.21 -4.35
CA TYR A 243 -0.09 0.79 -4.51
C TYR A 243 -0.69 0.09 -5.74
N GLY A 244 -1.19 0.85 -6.73
CA GLY A 244 -1.86 0.32 -7.91
C GLY A 244 -3.21 -0.34 -7.59
N VAL A 245 -3.87 0.07 -6.50
CA VAL A 245 -5.21 -0.41 -6.14
C VAL A 245 -6.24 0.63 -6.53
N HIS A 246 -7.22 0.21 -7.34
CA HIS A 246 -8.21 1.12 -7.93
C HIS A 246 -9.65 0.80 -7.53
N ARG A 247 -9.87 0.04 -6.45
CA ARG A 247 -11.18 -0.49 -6.07
C ARG A 247 -11.94 0.43 -5.13
N TYR A 248 -13.23 0.65 -5.39
CA TYR A 248 -14.09 1.40 -4.47
C TYR A 248 -15.56 0.91 -4.48
N ALA A 249 -16.32 1.28 -3.45
CA ALA A 249 -17.75 1.03 -3.34
C ALA A 249 -18.45 2.22 -2.66
N LEU A 250 -19.71 2.46 -3.03
CA LEU A 250 -20.57 3.47 -2.43
C LEU A 250 -21.54 2.82 -1.44
N TRP A 251 -21.86 3.55 -0.38
CA TRP A 251 -22.75 3.11 0.68
C TRP A 251 -23.79 4.18 0.99
N ASN A 252 -24.95 3.73 1.46
CA ASN A 252 -26.05 4.59 1.90
C ASN A 252 -26.61 5.49 0.79
N ILE A 253 -26.67 4.94 -0.42
CA ILE A 253 -27.27 5.61 -1.58
C ILE A 253 -28.55 4.89 -1.96
N ARG A 254 -29.52 5.62 -2.50
CA ARG A 254 -30.83 5.07 -2.86
C ARG A 254 -30.72 4.01 -3.95
N GLU A 255 -29.78 4.20 -4.88
CA GLU A 255 -29.47 3.30 -5.98
C GLU A 255 -28.88 1.96 -5.51
N GLY A 256 -28.41 1.89 -4.26
CA GLY A 256 -27.95 0.65 -3.62
C GLY A 256 -29.05 -0.18 -2.96
N MET A 257 -30.33 0.24 -3.07
CA MET A 257 -31.52 -0.48 -2.62
C MET A 257 -32.07 -1.37 -3.75
N THR A 258 -31.37 -2.45 -4.08
CA THR A 258 -31.66 -3.33 -5.22
C THR A 258 -32.52 -4.54 -4.86
N ARG A 259 -32.68 -4.89 -3.57
CA ARG A 259 -33.44 -6.07 -3.12
C ARG A 259 -34.09 -5.91 -1.75
N PRO A 260 -35.12 -6.75 -1.42
CA PRO A 260 -35.65 -6.88 -0.07
C PRO A 260 -34.57 -7.14 1.01
N GLY A 261 -34.78 -6.63 2.22
CA GLY A 261 -33.85 -6.72 3.34
C GLY A 261 -32.79 -5.62 3.40
N GLN A 262 -32.89 -4.62 2.53
CA GLN A 262 -31.97 -3.48 2.50
C GLN A 262 -32.58 -2.22 3.12
N TRP A 263 -31.71 -1.34 3.63
CA TRP A 263 -32.10 -0.04 4.17
C TRP A 263 -31.12 1.07 3.80
N TYR A 264 -31.59 2.31 3.76
CA TYR A 264 -30.74 3.50 3.68
C TYR A 264 -31.25 4.59 4.63
N LEU A 265 -30.33 5.42 5.11
CA LEU A 265 -30.61 6.57 5.94
C LEU A 265 -30.53 7.85 5.10
N ASP A 266 -31.64 8.57 4.99
CA ASP A 266 -31.66 9.91 4.42
C ASP A 266 -31.39 10.94 5.53
N ARG A 267 -30.19 11.52 5.53
CA ARG A 267 -29.76 12.50 6.54
C ARG A 267 -30.36 13.88 6.28
N THR A 268 -30.70 14.19 5.03
CA THR A 268 -31.35 15.44 4.65
C THR A 268 -32.81 15.43 5.08
N GLU A 269 -33.53 14.34 4.84
CA GLU A 269 -34.92 14.18 5.29
C GLU A 269 -35.05 13.77 6.77
N ARG A 270 -33.95 13.38 7.41
CA ARG A 270 -33.93 12.75 8.74
C ARG A 270 -34.90 11.58 8.83
N ALA A 271 -34.83 10.68 7.86
CA ALA A 271 -35.67 9.50 7.79
C ALA A 271 -34.87 8.27 7.40
N VAL A 272 -35.24 7.12 7.99
CA VAL A 272 -34.73 5.82 7.57
C VAL A 272 -35.75 5.16 6.65
N TYR A 273 -35.26 4.58 5.56
CA TYR A 273 -36.03 3.81 4.60
C TYR A 273 -35.60 2.35 4.64
N TYR A 274 -36.56 1.44 4.66
CA TYR A 274 -36.32 0.00 4.71
C TYR A 274 -37.20 -0.71 3.68
N TRP A 275 -36.61 -1.62 2.91
CA TRP A 275 -37.33 -2.57 2.09
C TRP A 275 -37.46 -3.88 2.89
N PRO A 276 -38.64 -4.22 3.42
CA PRO A 276 -38.82 -5.41 4.25
C PRO A 276 -38.35 -6.68 3.54
N ALA A 277 -37.53 -7.48 4.23
CA ALA A 277 -37.23 -8.85 3.82
C ALA A 277 -38.51 -9.71 3.81
N GLU A 278 -38.48 -10.82 3.07
CA GLU A 278 -39.59 -11.77 3.04
C GLU A 278 -39.96 -12.24 4.45
N GLY A 279 -41.26 -12.25 4.76
CA GLY A 279 -41.79 -12.68 6.06
C GLY A 279 -41.73 -11.62 7.17
N VAL A 280 -41.19 -10.42 6.94
CA VAL A 280 -41.22 -9.34 7.93
C VAL A 280 -42.58 -8.65 7.93
N ASP A 281 -43.33 -8.82 9.01
CA ASP A 281 -44.53 -8.02 9.30
C ASP A 281 -44.16 -6.68 9.95
N MET A 282 -44.29 -5.60 9.18
CA MET A 282 -43.95 -4.25 9.64
C MET A 282 -44.87 -3.71 10.74
N ALA A 283 -46.05 -4.30 10.96
CA ALA A 283 -46.92 -3.91 12.07
C ALA A 283 -46.38 -4.36 13.44
N THR A 284 -45.60 -5.45 13.46
CA THR A 284 -45.08 -6.06 14.69
C THR A 284 -43.55 -6.04 14.78
N ALA A 285 -42.86 -5.67 13.70
CA ALA A 285 -41.41 -5.65 13.62
C ALA A 285 -40.76 -4.78 14.73
N MET A 286 -39.77 -5.36 15.41
CA MET A 286 -38.89 -4.62 16.31
C MET A 286 -37.68 -4.12 15.53
N ILE A 287 -37.66 -2.82 15.24
CA ILE A 287 -36.57 -2.18 14.49
C ILE A 287 -35.72 -1.34 15.43
N VAL A 288 -34.42 -1.63 15.51
CA VAL A 288 -33.48 -1.02 16.47
C VAL A 288 -32.31 -0.38 15.73
N ALA A 289 -31.94 0.83 16.14
CA ALA A 289 -30.72 1.51 15.66
C ALA A 289 -29.85 1.94 16.85
N PRO A 290 -28.52 1.96 16.69
CA PRO A 290 -27.58 2.23 17.76
C PRO A 290 -27.61 3.70 18.20
N THR A 291 -27.49 3.96 19.49
CA THR A 291 -27.30 5.31 20.06
C THR A 291 -25.97 5.44 20.81
N VAL A 292 -25.28 4.33 21.08
CA VAL A 292 -23.99 4.32 21.78
C VAL A 292 -22.94 3.53 21.02
N GLU A 293 -21.67 3.93 21.16
CA GLU A 293 -20.54 3.20 20.58
C GLU A 293 -20.10 2.02 21.48
N SER A 294 -20.30 2.15 22.80
CA SER A 294 -19.96 1.14 23.82
C SER A 294 -21.17 0.89 24.74
N ILE A 295 -21.45 -0.37 25.04
CA ILE A 295 -22.44 -0.75 26.06
C ILE A 295 -21.81 -0.69 27.45
N PHE A 296 -20.63 -1.29 27.61
CA PHE A 296 -19.80 -1.16 28.80
C PHE A 296 -18.61 -0.25 28.48
N ASP A 297 -18.49 0.86 29.19
CA ASP A 297 -17.39 1.80 29.06
C ASP A 297 -16.64 1.89 30.40
N VAL A 298 -15.53 1.16 30.50
CA VAL A 298 -14.71 1.05 31.71
C VAL A 298 -13.54 2.02 31.61
N GLN A 299 -13.56 3.04 32.44
CA GLN A 299 -12.66 4.19 32.38
C GLN A 299 -11.91 4.35 33.71
N GLY A 300 -10.69 3.83 33.77
CA GLY A 300 -9.72 4.15 34.80
C GLY A 300 -8.74 5.25 34.36
N THR A 301 -7.81 5.58 35.24
CA THR A 301 -6.63 6.39 34.92
C THR A 301 -5.35 5.68 35.34
N ALA A 302 -4.19 6.19 34.95
CA ALA A 302 -2.91 5.64 35.40
C ALA A 302 -2.76 5.61 36.94
N LYS A 303 -3.42 6.52 37.66
CA LYS A 303 -3.41 6.60 39.13
C LYS A 303 -4.56 5.80 39.77
N GLU A 304 -5.74 5.86 39.16
CA GLU A 304 -6.98 5.26 39.68
C GLU A 304 -7.50 4.24 38.68
N ARG A 305 -6.90 3.06 38.70
CA ARG A 305 -7.21 1.96 37.78
C ARG A 305 -8.48 1.23 38.24
N VAL A 306 -9.25 0.68 37.30
CA VAL A 306 -10.33 -0.27 37.62
C VAL A 306 -9.71 -1.65 37.77
N ASN A 307 -10.03 -2.42 38.80
CA ASN A 307 -9.39 -3.73 39.03
C ASN A 307 -10.42 -4.82 39.31
N GLY A 308 -10.28 -6.00 38.67
CA GLY A 308 -11.04 -7.19 39.03
C GLY A 308 -12.51 -7.16 38.57
N LEU A 309 -12.79 -6.57 37.41
CA LEU A 309 -14.14 -6.56 36.83
C LEU A 309 -14.43 -7.90 36.12
N SER A 310 -15.66 -8.41 36.22
CA SER A 310 -16.11 -9.57 35.43
C SER A 310 -17.40 -9.27 34.67
N ILE A 311 -17.45 -9.58 33.38
CA ILE A 311 -18.63 -9.44 32.51
C ILE A 311 -18.92 -10.79 31.86
N SER A 312 -20.14 -11.33 32.03
CA SER A 312 -20.48 -12.66 31.52
C SER A 312 -21.96 -12.90 31.18
N GLY A 313 -22.23 -13.95 30.41
CA GLY A 313 -23.55 -14.57 30.29
C GLY A 313 -24.61 -13.72 29.59
N MET A 314 -24.24 -12.91 28.60
CA MET A 314 -25.18 -12.05 27.87
C MET A 314 -24.75 -11.82 26.42
N THR A 315 -25.72 -11.45 25.59
CA THR A 315 -25.49 -10.92 24.24
C THR A 315 -25.52 -9.39 24.26
N MET A 316 -24.55 -8.78 23.60
CA MET A 316 -24.46 -7.34 23.36
C MET A 316 -24.64 -7.05 21.88
N SER A 317 -25.54 -6.13 21.55
CA SER A 317 -25.90 -5.86 20.15
C SER A 317 -26.20 -4.38 19.87
N ALA A 318 -26.28 -4.01 18.59
CA ALA A 318 -26.64 -2.67 18.14
C ALA A 318 -25.79 -1.53 18.74
N THR A 319 -24.45 -1.64 18.71
CA THR A 319 -23.59 -0.46 18.94
C THR A 319 -23.27 0.27 17.65
N HIS A 320 -22.92 1.54 17.76
CA HIS A 320 -22.67 2.44 16.64
C HIS A 320 -21.27 2.20 16.01
N ALA A 321 -21.17 2.37 14.69
CA ALA A 321 -19.90 2.51 13.98
C ALA A 321 -19.63 4.01 13.80
N PRO A 322 -18.63 4.60 14.48
CA PRO A 322 -18.42 6.05 14.49
C PRO A 322 -18.37 6.64 13.08
N MET A 323 -19.05 7.78 12.83
CA MET A 323 -19.09 8.49 11.54
C MET A 323 -17.77 9.21 11.18
N ARG A 324 -16.63 8.56 11.44
CA ARG A 324 -15.26 9.01 11.18
C ARG A 324 -14.41 7.85 10.67
N PRO A 325 -13.27 8.11 10.00
CA PRO A 325 -12.39 7.06 9.50
C PRO A 325 -12.05 6.04 10.58
N ALA A 326 -12.07 4.75 10.22
CA ALA A 326 -11.76 3.66 11.13
C ALA A 326 -10.25 3.60 11.45
N GLY A 327 -9.41 4.06 10.51
CA GLY A 327 -7.96 3.82 10.50
C GLY A 327 -7.66 2.35 10.22
N PHE A 328 -6.39 2.04 9.91
CA PHE A 328 -5.95 0.67 9.64
C PHE A 328 -6.50 -0.34 10.64
N GLY A 329 -7.13 -1.41 10.15
CA GLY A 329 -7.66 -2.49 10.96
C GLY A 329 -8.86 -2.10 11.83
N ALA A 330 -9.54 -0.98 11.55
CA ALA A 330 -10.53 -0.35 12.42
C ALA A 330 -9.97 0.16 13.77
N ALA A 331 -8.68 0.49 13.82
CA ALA A 331 -7.97 0.78 15.06
C ALA A 331 -8.52 1.96 15.88
N SER A 332 -9.17 2.93 15.27
CA SER A 332 -9.63 4.13 15.97
C SER A 332 -11.01 3.97 16.61
N TRP A 333 -11.76 2.91 16.29
CA TRP A 333 -13.12 2.71 16.78
C TRP A 333 -13.15 1.98 18.14
N PRO A 334 -14.15 2.26 19.00
CA PRO A 334 -14.29 1.60 20.29
C PRO A 334 -14.84 0.18 20.17
N GLY A 335 -14.86 -0.55 21.28
CA GLY A 335 -15.55 -1.83 21.40
C GLY A 335 -16.88 -1.73 22.14
N ALA A 336 -17.80 -2.67 21.91
CA ALA A 336 -19.02 -2.80 22.70
C ALA A 336 -18.72 -2.96 24.19
N VAL A 337 -17.59 -3.62 24.50
CA VAL A 337 -16.89 -3.54 25.79
C VAL A 337 -15.60 -2.75 25.57
N GLN A 338 -15.57 -1.50 26.05
CA GLN A 338 -14.41 -0.63 26.01
C GLN A 338 -13.73 -0.61 27.38
N LEU A 339 -12.43 -0.92 27.42
CA LEU A 339 -11.62 -0.98 28.63
C LEU A 339 -10.43 -0.03 28.49
N THR A 340 -10.28 0.89 29.44
CA THR A 340 -9.15 1.82 29.50
C THR A 340 -8.59 1.87 30.92
N TYR A 341 -7.29 1.61 31.11
CA TYR A 341 -6.67 1.54 32.45
C TYR A 341 -7.41 0.59 33.41
N ALA A 342 -7.79 -0.59 32.91
CA ALA A 342 -8.49 -1.61 33.67
C ALA A 342 -7.65 -2.89 33.79
N ASP A 343 -7.48 -3.38 35.01
CA ASP A 343 -6.67 -4.55 35.34
C ASP A 343 -7.52 -5.74 35.73
N LYS A 344 -7.03 -6.94 35.42
CA LYS A 344 -7.61 -8.23 35.82
C LYS A 344 -9.08 -8.30 35.44
N VAL A 345 -9.40 -7.87 34.22
CA VAL A 345 -10.76 -7.92 33.69
C VAL A 345 -11.01 -9.30 33.07
N LEU A 346 -12.09 -9.94 33.50
CA LEU A 346 -12.59 -11.17 32.90
C LEU A 346 -13.81 -10.89 32.02
N VAL A 347 -13.72 -11.23 30.74
CA VAL A 347 -14.85 -11.25 29.81
C VAL A 347 -15.07 -12.70 29.40
N ASP A 348 -16.15 -13.31 29.88
CA ASP A 348 -16.36 -14.76 29.72
C ASP A 348 -17.78 -15.10 29.30
N ALA A 349 -17.93 -16.06 28.39
CA ALA A 349 -19.24 -16.58 27.97
C ALA A 349 -20.22 -15.46 27.55
N ILE A 350 -19.74 -14.50 26.76
CA ILE A 350 -20.56 -13.46 26.15
C ILE A 350 -20.73 -13.70 24.65
N ALA A 351 -21.74 -13.05 24.06
CA ALA A 351 -21.78 -12.81 22.63
C ALA A 351 -21.77 -11.30 22.35
N VAL A 352 -21.01 -10.87 21.35
CA VAL A 352 -21.18 -9.54 20.74
C VAL A 352 -21.55 -9.73 19.29
N CYS A 353 -22.69 -9.19 18.89
CA CYS A 353 -23.16 -9.32 17.52
C CYS A 353 -23.92 -8.12 16.98
N ASN A 354 -23.92 -7.98 15.66
CA ASN A 354 -24.63 -6.89 14.96
C ASN A 354 -24.24 -5.51 15.52
N ALA A 355 -22.94 -5.28 15.66
CA ALA A 355 -22.38 -4.14 16.37
C ALA A 355 -21.41 -3.39 15.45
N GLY A 356 -21.39 -2.05 15.50
CA GLY A 356 -20.69 -1.24 14.51
C GLY A 356 -19.17 -1.16 14.70
N GLY A 357 -18.69 -1.34 15.93
CA GLY A 357 -17.26 -1.25 16.29
C GLY A 357 -16.62 -2.60 16.54
N TRP A 358 -15.68 -2.64 17.49
CA TRP A 358 -15.09 -3.87 17.99
C TRP A 358 -16.03 -4.61 18.95
N GLY A 359 -15.79 -5.90 19.17
CA GLY A 359 -16.42 -6.64 20.26
C GLY A 359 -15.89 -6.18 21.63
N VAL A 360 -14.61 -6.46 21.87
CA VAL A 360 -13.85 -6.01 23.05
C VAL A 360 -12.68 -5.15 22.59
N ARG A 361 -12.47 -4.00 23.23
CA ARG A 361 -11.29 -3.16 23.00
C ARG A 361 -10.68 -2.74 24.32
N GLU A 362 -9.43 -3.12 24.55
CA GLU A 362 -8.65 -2.81 25.74
C GLU A 362 -7.44 -1.92 25.41
N TRP A 363 -7.16 -0.94 26.27
CA TRP A 363 -5.94 -0.13 26.23
C TRP A 363 -5.43 0.25 27.62
N ASN A 364 -4.10 0.19 27.80
CA ASN A 364 -3.39 0.56 29.03
C ASN A 364 -3.77 -0.22 30.31
N GLY A 365 -4.44 -1.36 30.19
CA GLY A 365 -4.75 -2.36 31.20
C GLY A 365 -3.68 -3.45 31.36
N GLN A 366 -3.92 -4.41 32.25
CA GLN A 366 -3.10 -5.61 32.45
C GLN A 366 -3.97 -6.80 32.87
N GLY A 367 -3.57 -8.02 32.49
CA GLY A 367 -4.27 -9.23 32.95
C GLY A 367 -5.69 -9.40 32.38
N LEU A 368 -5.95 -8.87 31.18
CA LEU A 368 -7.21 -9.13 30.48
C LEU A 368 -7.31 -10.63 30.15
N VAL A 369 -8.46 -11.22 30.46
CA VAL A 369 -8.86 -12.55 30.00
C VAL A 369 -10.15 -12.44 29.20
N VAL A 370 -10.12 -12.93 27.95
CA VAL A 370 -11.32 -13.07 27.12
C VAL A 370 -11.51 -14.54 26.74
N SER A 371 -12.57 -15.16 27.25
CA SER A 371 -12.78 -16.60 27.09
C SER A 371 -14.21 -17.00 26.72
N ASN A 372 -14.32 -18.16 26.06
CA ASN A 372 -15.60 -18.83 25.78
C ASN A 372 -16.64 -17.94 25.07
N SER A 373 -16.18 -16.96 24.30
CA SER A 373 -17.04 -15.88 23.78
C SER A 373 -17.21 -15.93 22.27
N LEU A 374 -18.32 -15.36 21.81
CA LEU A 374 -18.75 -15.35 20.42
C LEU A 374 -18.79 -13.91 19.87
N PHE A 375 -18.11 -13.66 18.76
CA PHE A 375 -18.04 -12.34 18.13
C PHE A 375 -18.42 -12.44 16.66
N HIS A 376 -19.55 -11.86 16.24
CA HIS A 376 -19.93 -11.95 14.83
C HIS A 376 -20.79 -10.82 14.30
N HIS A 377 -20.75 -10.59 12.99
CA HIS A 377 -21.48 -9.51 12.34
C HIS A 377 -21.08 -8.14 12.94
N LEU A 378 -19.78 -7.88 12.93
CA LEU A 378 -19.19 -6.66 13.51
C LEU A 378 -18.71 -5.72 12.41
N GLY A 379 -18.86 -4.41 12.62
CA GLY A 379 -18.35 -3.39 11.71
C GLY A 379 -16.83 -3.22 11.80
N GLY A 380 -16.26 -3.42 12.99
CA GLY A 380 -14.82 -3.56 13.23
C GLY A 380 -14.41 -5.03 13.45
N GLY A 381 -13.42 -5.27 14.31
CA GLY A 381 -12.92 -6.61 14.64
C GLY A 381 -13.53 -7.23 15.91
N GLY A 382 -13.09 -8.44 16.28
CA GLY A 382 -13.59 -9.15 17.46
C GLY A 382 -12.99 -8.64 18.76
N ILE A 383 -11.68 -8.82 18.92
CA ILE A 383 -10.96 -8.46 20.15
C ILE A 383 -9.71 -7.66 19.79
N ARG A 384 -9.57 -6.49 20.42
CA ARG A 384 -8.36 -5.68 20.37
C ARG A 384 -7.82 -5.39 21.76
N PHE A 385 -6.52 -5.53 21.95
CA PHE A 385 -5.88 -5.36 23.25
C PHE A 385 -4.49 -4.71 23.13
N GLY A 386 -4.13 -3.91 24.12
CA GLY A 386 -2.74 -3.49 24.38
C GLY A 386 -2.04 -4.41 25.38
N SER A 387 -2.79 -5.16 26.20
CA SER A 387 -2.28 -6.15 27.14
C SER A 387 -3.30 -7.26 27.38
N ALA A 388 -2.85 -8.51 27.39
CA ALA A 388 -3.68 -9.66 27.74
C ALA A 388 -2.85 -10.70 28.49
N GLU A 389 -3.48 -11.41 29.42
CA GLU A 389 -2.94 -12.65 29.98
C GLU A 389 -3.34 -13.81 29.10
N ARG A 390 -4.64 -13.90 28.74
CA ARG A 390 -5.16 -15.02 27.97
C ARG A 390 -6.32 -14.63 27.06
N ILE A 391 -6.30 -15.14 25.84
CA ILE A 391 -7.42 -15.09 24.91
C ILE A 391 -7.69 -16.50 24.41
N ASP A 392 -8.71 -17.15 24.98
CA ASP A 392 -8.91 -18.58 24.80
C ASP A 392 -10.34 -19.02 24.47
N ASN A 393 -10.46 -19.99 23.57
CA ASN A 393 -11.73 -20.62 23.23
C ASN A 393 -12.81 -19.63 22.72
N ASN A 394 -12.41 -18.63 21.94
CA ASN A 394 -13.35 -17.69 21.32
C ASN A 394 -13.64 -18.05 19.87
N ARG A 395 -14.83 -17.68 19.39
CA ARG A 395 -15.21 -17.80 17.98
C ARG A 395 -15.48 -16.42 17.38
N ILE A 396 -14.79 -16.07 16.30
CA ILE A 396 -14.86 -14.75 15.66
C ILE A 396 -15.11 -14.90 14.16
N TYR A 397 -16.20 -14.35 13.63
CA TYR A 397 -16.49 -14.41 12.19
C TYR A 397 -17.47 -13.36 11.66
N HIS A 398 -17.50 -13.16 10.33
CA HIS A 398 -18.31 -12.10 9.69
C HIS A 398 -18.04 -10.72 10.32
N ILE A 399 -16.78 -10.35 10.39
CA ILE A 399 -16.32 -9.05 10.91
C ILE A 399 -15.98 -8.09 9.77
N GLY A 400 -15.71 -6.83 10.09
CA GLY A 400 -15.38 -5.81 9.10
C GLY A 400 -16.51 -5.48 8.13
N LEU A 401 -17.77 -5.60 8.57
CA LEU A 401 -18.96 -5.27 7.77
C LEU A 401 -19.08 -3.78 7.46
N VAL A 402 -18.30 -2.93 8.14
CA VAL A 402 -18.21 -1.49 7.89
C VAL A 402 -16.78 -1.08 7.53
N SER A 403 -15.77 -1.62 8.24
CA SER A 403 -14.36 -1.42 7.95
C SER A 403 -13.76 -2.66 7.31
N ALA A 404 -13.45 -2.57 6.01
CA ALA A 404 -12.98 -3.71 5.22
C ALA A 404 -11.58 -4.20 5.63
N SER A 405 -10.73 -3.39 6.27
CA SER A 405 -9.43 -3.86 6.79
C SER A 405 -9.50 -4.48 8.18
N ALA A 406 -10.69 -4.60 8.79
CA ALA A 406 -10.83 -5.12 10.15
C ALA A 406 -10.17 -6.50 10.33
N ILE A 407 -9.55 -6.67 11.50
CA ILE A 407 -8.82 -7.87 11.91
C ILE A 407 -9.60 -8.51 13.05
N ALA A 408 -9.78 -9.84 13.03
CA ALA A 408 -10.59 -10.51 14.06
C ALA A 408 -9.94 -10.43 15.45
N LEU A 409 -8.63 -10.62 15.54
CA LEU A 409 -7.85 -10.52 16.78
C LEU A 409 -6.61 -9.64 16.58
N SER A 410 -6.46 -8.54 17.34
CA SER A 410 -5.32 -7.64 17.21
C SER A 410 -4.74 -7.20 18.54
N GLY A 411 -3.43 -7.33 18.72
CA GLY A 411 -2.77 -6.85 19.93
C GLY A 411 -1.32 -7.34 20.08
N ARG A 412 -0.49 -6.57 20.76
CA ARG A 412 0.89 -6.96 21.09
C ARG A 412 1.12 -6.74 22.57
N CYS A 413 1.58 -7.76 23.27
CA CYS A 413 1.87 -7.67 24.69
C CYS A 413 2.97 -8.66 25.09
N GLU A 414 3.29 -8.71 26.38
CA GLU A 414 4.29 -9.63 26.92
C GLU A 414 3.60 -10.88 27.47
N LYS A 415 4.11 -12.06 27.14
CA LYS A 415 3.74 -13.36 27.74
C LYS A 415 2.25 -13.70 27.70
N ALA A 416 1.51 -13.23 26.69
CA ALA A 416 0.13 -13.67 26.50
C ALA A 416 0.06 -15.12 26.00
N LEU A 417 -1.04 -15.79 26.36
CA LEU A 417 -1.45 -17.06 25.77
C LEU A 417 -2.70 -16.86 24.90
N ILE A 418 -2.55 -17.02 23.58
CA ILE A 418 -3.63 -16.90 22.60
C ILE A 418 -3.90 -18.29 22.03
N ARG A 419 -4.99 -18.94 22.43
CA ARG A 419 -5.20 -20.33 22.06
C ARG A 419 -6.63 -20.78 21.79
N ARG A 420 -6.78 -21.85 21.00
CA ARG A 420 -8.07 -22.53 20.77
C ARG A 420 -9.16 -21.61 20.24
N ASN A 421 -8.77 -20.53 19.57
CA ASN A 421 -9.72 -19.63 18.94
C ASN A 421 -10.07 -20.15 17.54
N VAL A 422 -11.32 -19.97 17.13
CA VAL A 422 -11.80 -20.29 15.78
C VAL A 422 -12.14 -18.98 15.07
N ILE A 423 -11.40 -18.66 14.01
CA ILE A 423 -11.55 -17.42 13.26
C ILE A 423 -11.86 -17.73 11.80
N HIS A 424 -12.93 -17.15 11.26
CA HIS A 424 -13.25 -17.31 9.85
C HIS A 424 -14.05 -16.16 9.25
N ASP A 425 -14.13 -16.10 7.92
CA ASP A 425 -14.87 -15.06 7.19
C ASP A 425 -14.49 -13.65 7.63
N THR A 426 -13.20 -13.34 7.47
CA THR A 426 -12.60 -12.03 7.78
C THR A 426 -12.15 -11.35 6.49
N PRO A 427 -12.34 -10.03 6.35
CA PRO A 427 -12.01 -9.34 5.10
C PRO A 427 -10.50 -9.11 4.95
N TYR A 428 -9.76 -9.04 6.05
CA TYR A 428 -8.30 -9.00 6.10
C TYR A 428 -7.77 -10.14 6.99
N SER A 429 -6.68 -9.92 7.72
CA SER A 429 -6.01 -10.95 8.52
C SER A 429 -6.91 -11.51 9.62
N GLY A 430 -6.75 -12.80 9.91
CA GLY A 430 -7.44 -13.43 11.03
C GLY A 430 -6.89 -12.93 12.37
N MET A 431 -5.57 -12.95 12.51
CA MET A 431 -4.87 -12.42 13.67
C MET A 431 -3.73 -11.50 13.25
N SER A 432 -3.59 -10.37 13.95
CA SER A 432 -2.40 -9.53 13.96
C SER A 432 -1.92 -9.42 15.40
N VAL A 433 -1.21 -10.44 15.87
CA VAL A 433 -0.85 -10.59 17.29
C VAL A 433 0.61 -10.91 17.51
N GLY A 434 1.16 -10.55 18.67
CA GLY A 434 2.56 -10.79 18.99
C GLY A 434 3.01 -10.07 20.26
N GLY A 435 4.19 -9.45 20.20
CA GLY A 435 4.85 -8.77 21.32
C GLY A 435 6.08 -9.54 21.80
N VAL A 436 6.22 -9.76 23.10
CA VAL A 436 7.42 -10.40 23.69
C VAL A 436 7.04 -11.70 24.36
N SER A 437 7.66 -12.82 23.96
CA SER A 437 7.41 -14.14 24.55
C SER A 437 5.94 -14.59 24.54
N THR A 438 5.12 -14.06 23.61
CA THR A 438 3.72 -14.45 23.42
C THR A 438 3.62 -15.82 22.75
N ILE A 439 2.71 -16.66 23.24
CA ILE A 439 2.42 -17.98 22.68
C ILE A 439 1.08 -17.94 21.94
N ILE A 440 1.10 -18.31 20.66
CA ILE A 440 -0.06 -18.37 19.78
C ILE A 440 -0.23 -19.83 19.35
N GLU A 441 -1.17 -20.55 19.97
CA GLU A 441 -1.27 -22.00 19.79
C GLU A 441 -2.67 -22.58 19.61
N GLU A 442 -2.77 -23.70 18.89
CA GLU A 442 -4.02 -24.48 18.80
C GLU A 442 -5.21 -23.69 18.20
N ASN A 443 -4.95 -22.65 17.40
CA ASN A 443 -6.00 -21.87 16.76
C ASN A 443 -6.36 -22.43 15.37
N LEU A 444 -7.64 -22.32 15.00
CA LEU A 444 -8.15 -22.67 13.68
C LEU A 444 -8.57 -21.41 12.94
N LEU A 445 -7.98 -21.19 11.76
CA LEU A 445 -8.26 -20.04 10.91
C LEU A 445 -8.59 -20.47 9.48
N TYR A 446 -9.72 -20.02 8.94
CA TYR A 446 -10.10 -20.35 7.58
C TYR A 446 -10.96 -19.29 6.90
N ARG A 447 -10.92 -19.18 5.58
CA ARG A 447 -11.65 -18.11 4.84
C ARG A 447 -11.36 -16.70 5.38
N CYS A 448 -10.12 -16.44 5.77
CA CYS A 448 -9.63 -15.09 6.04
C CYS A 448 -9.16 -14.42 4.73
N MET A 449 -8.84 -13.13 4.79
CA MET A 449 -8.32 -12.36 3.65
C MET A 449 -9.29 -12.27 2.46
N GLN A 450 -10.59 -12.08 2.74
CA GLN A 450 -11.64 -12.05 1.71
C GLN A 450 -11.74 -10.74 0.90
N VAL A 451 -11.00 -9.69 1.27
CA VAL A 451 -11.05 -8.39 0.59
C VAL A 451 -9.66 -7.83 0.28
N HIS A 452 -8.79 -7.77 1.29
CA HIS A 452 -7.47 -7.14 1.21
C HIS A 452 -6.34 -8.14 0.91
N ARG A 453 -5.15 -7.59 0.63
CA ARG A 453 -3.91 -8.34 0.35
C ARG A 453 -2.85 -7.98 1.40
N ASP A 454 -1.70 -8.65 1.32
CA ASP A 454 -0.54 -8.38 2.20
C ASP A 454 -0.83 -8.61 3.68
N GLY A 455 -1.50 -9.73 3.96
CA GLY A 455 -1.86 -10.17 5.31
C GLY A 455 -1.85 -11.70 5.40
N ALA A 456 -2.34 -12.22 6.51
CA ALA A 456 -2.23 -13.65 6.79
C ALA A 456 -3.34 -14.21 7.68
N ALA A 457 -3.39 -15.54 7.81
CA ALA A 457 -4.09 -16.17 8.91
C ALA A 457 -3.57 -15.61 10.23
N ILE A 458 -2.27 -15.75 10.45
CA ILE A 458 -1.56 -15.23 11.62
C ILE A 458 -0.43 -14.33 11.11
N TYR A 459 -0.62 -13.04 11.31
CA TYR A 459 0.36 -12.00 11.05
C TYR A 459 1.00 -11.57 12.37
N VAL A 460 2.34 -11.48 12.38
CA VAL A 460 3.15 -11.09 13.53
C VAL A 460 4.17 -10.07 13.05
N SER A 461 4.31 -8.95 13.76
CA SER A 461 5.39 -7.98 13.50
C SER A 461 5.81 -7.29 14.78
N SER A 462 6.99 -6.67 14.78
CA SER A 462 7.57 -6.02 15.97
C SER A 462 7.51 -6.90 17.22
N SER A 463 7.93 -8.16 17.07
CA SER A 463 7.80 -9.19 18.11
C SER A 463 9.13 -9.89 18.36
N THR A 464 9.34 -10.38 19.58
CA THR A 464 10.58 -11.07 19.96
C THR A 464 10.28 -12.29 20.81
N ASP A 465 10.95 -13.40 20.55
CA ASP A 465 10.81 -14.68 21.26
C ASP A 465 9.36 -15.24 21.25
N CYS A 466 8.54 -14.88 20.27
CA CYS A 466 7.18 -15.41 20.13
C CYS A 466 7.18 -16.85 19.59
N ILE A 467 6.23 -17.67 20.06
CA ILE A 467 6.03 -19.05 19.59
C ILE A 467 4.66 -19.15 18.94
N ILE A 468 4.65 -19.49 17.65
CA ILE A 468 3.45 -19.73 16.85
C ILE A 468 3.40 -21.22 16.56
N ARG A 469 2.54 -21.98 17.27
CA ARG A 469 2.57 -23.45 17.15
C ARG A 469 1.23 -24.16 17.14
N ARG A 470 1.17 -25.33 16.49
CA ARG A 470 -0.03 -26.19 16.50
C ARG A 470 -1.30 -25.49 15.98
N ASN A 471 -1.15 -24.46 15.16
CA ASN A 471 -2.28 -23.78 14.53
C ASN A 471 -2.61 -24.46 13.19
N LEU A 472 -3.87 -24.35 12.76
CA LEU A 472 -4.33 -24.79 11.44
C LEU A 472 -4.87 -23.59 10.66
N ALA A 473 -4.25 -23.31 9.52
CA ALA A 473 -4.71 -22.32 8.54
C ALA A 473 -5.17 -23.03 7.26
N ARG A 474 -6.38 -22.74 6.75
CA ARG A 474 -6.87 -23.34 5.51
C ARG A 474 -7.81 -22.44 4.71
N ASP A 475 -8.07 -22.80 3.46
CA ASP A 475 -9.12 -22.21 2.62
C ASP A 475 -9.04 -20.68 2.50
N MET A 476 -7.82 -20.15 2.36
CA MET A 476 -7.60 -18.74 2.08
C MET A 476 -7.36 -18.56 0.59
N VAL A 477 -8.22 -17.79 -0.06
CA VAL A 477 -8.17 -17.61 -1.51
C VAL A 477 -7.31 -16.40 -1.83
N GLN A 478 -6.39 -16.55 -2.77
CA GLN A 478 -5.62 -15.43 -3.26
C GLN A 478 -6.53 -14.43 -4.00
N ILE A 479 -6.58 -13.20 -3.51
CA ILE A 479 -7.34 -12.12 -4.16
C ILE A 479 -6.37 -11.25 -4.94
N GLY A 480 -6.40 -11.35 -6.28
CA GLY A 480 -5.57 -10.59 -7.22
C GLY A 480 -4.06 -10.88 -7.19
N GLN A 481 -3.28 -10.05 -7.88
CA GLN A 481 -1.83 -10.25 -8.11
C GLN A 481 -0.98 -9.48 -7.07
N GLY A 482 0.27 -9.90 -6.84
CA GLY A 482 1.23 -9.22 -5.96
C GLY A 482 1.56 -9.98 -4.67
N TYR A 483 1.50 -9.30 -3.51
CA TYR A 483 1.88 -9.87 -2.20
C TYR A 483 1.04 -11.08 -1.75
N GLY A 484 -0.14 -11.27 -2.33
CA GLY A 484 -0.96 -12.47 -2.14
C GLY A 484 -1.53 -12.59 -0.72
N VAL A 485 -1.73 -13.84 -0.29
CA VAL A 485 -2.31 -14.23 1.00
C VAL A 485 -1.42 -15.29 1.64
N SER A 486 -1.10 -15.12 2.93
CA SER A 486 -0.18 -16.00 3.65
C SER A 486 -0.86 -16.79 4.78
N ALA A 487 -0.30 -17.94 5.18
CA ALA A 487 -0.75 -18.64 6.38
C ALA A 487 -0.09 -18.03 7.63
N TYR A 488 1.24 -18.09 7.69
CA TYR A 488 2.04 -17.54 8.78
C TYR A 488 2.96 -16.44 8.22
N TYR A 489 2.75 -15.21 8.67
CA TYR A 489 3.52 -14.05 8.21
C TYR A 489 4.27 -13.40 9.37
N LEU A 490 5.59 -13.57 9.40
CA LEU A 490 6.47 -12.77 10.25
C LEU A 490 6.98 -11.55 9.46
N ASP A 491 6.55 -10.38 9.85
CA ASP A 491 6.86 -9.11 9.19
C ASP A 491 7.83 -8.26 10.05
N GLU A 492 8.10 -7.03 9.61
CA GLU A 492 9.18 -6.17 10.09
C GLU A 492 9.39 -6.23 11.61
N LYS A 493 10.67 -6.34 12.03
CA LYS A 493 11.14 -6.35 13.43
C LYS A 493 10.85 -7.63 14.22
N CYS A 494 10.40 -8.72 13.58
CA CYS A 494 10.39 -10.02 14.24
C CYS A 494 11.81 -10.55 14.48
N ARG A 495 12.07 -11.03 15.72
CA ARG A 495 13.36 -11.60 16.15
C ARG A 495 13.18 -12.85 16.98
N ASN A 496 13.97 -13.89 16.74
CA ASN A 496 13.96 -15.12 17.54
C ASN A 496 12.56 -15.78 17.65
N CYS A 497 11.64 -15.45 16.75
CA CYS A 497 10.31 -16.04 16.74
C CYS A 497 10.34 -17.42 16.10
N VAL A 498 9.53 -18.34 16.60
CA VAL A 498 9.46 -19.72 16.14
C VAL A 498 8.07 -20.01 15.58
N VAL A 499 8.00 -20.42 14.32
CA VAL A 499 6.80 -20.96 13.66
C VAL A 499 6.97 -22.47 13.60
N SER A 500 6.28 -23.20 14.48
CA SER A 500 6.50 -24.64 14.65
C SER A 500 5.25 -25.50 14.74
N GLU A 501 5.28 -26.76 14.27
CA GLU A 501 4.17 -27.71 14.44
C GLU A 501 2.83 -27.22 13.85
N ASN A 502 2.84 -26.27 12.90
CA ASN A 502 1.62 -25.74 12.30
C ASN A 502 1.25 -26.47 11.02
N VAL A 503 -0.03 -26.35 10.63
CA VAL A 503 -0.56 -26.93 9.39
C VAL A 503 -1.16 -25.83 8.50
N ALA A 504 -0.71 -25.74 7.24
CA ALA A 504 -1.35 -24.89 6.22
C ALA A 504 -1.89 -25.75 5.08
N ILE A 505 -3.17 -25.58 4.74
CA ILE A 505 -3.84 -26.35 3.66
C ILE A 505 -4.38 -25.40 2.60
N ASN A 506 -3.93 -25.60 1.35
CA ASN A 506 -4.34 -24.86 0.17
C ASN A 506 -4.17 -23.34 0.31
N ILE A 507 -3.02 -22.94 0.87
CA ILE A 507 -2.60 -21.54 0.95
C ILE A 507 -1.30 -21.38 0.15
N PRO A 508 -1.28 -20.60 -0.94
CA PRO A 508 -0.11 -20.50 -1.82
C PRO A 508 1.17 -20.05 -1.10
N HIS A 509 1.06 -19.18 -0.10
CA HIS A 509 2.18 -18.71 0.69
C HIS A 509 2.09 -19.24 2.14
N PRO A 510 2.50 -20.48 2.42
CA PRO A 510 2.40 -21.03 3.77
C PRO A 510 3.27 -20.28 4.79
N SER A 511 4.39 -19.71 4.36
CA SER A 511 5.26 -18.88 5.21
C SER A 511 5.79 -17.67 4.45
N GLN A 512 5.49 -16.48 4.96
CA GLN A 512 6.02 -15.21 4.46
C GLN A 512 6.87 -14.60 5.58
N ASN A 513 8.11 -14.25 5.26
CA ASN A 513 9.01 -13.57 6.20
C ASN A 513 9.59 -12.32 5.55
N HIS A 514 9.47 -11.19 6.22
CA HIS A 514 9.90 -9.90 5.72
C HIS A 514 10.66 -9.12 6.80
N MET A 515 11.95 -8.84 6.55
CA MET A 515 12.82 -8.05 7.43
C MET A 515 12.85 -8.60 8.87
N THR A 516 13.10 -9.90 9.00
CA THR A 516 13.16 -10.61 10.29
C THR A 516 14.57 -11.17 10.55
N LEU A 517 14.92 -11.34 11.82
CA LEU A 517 16.23 -11.85 12.24
C LEU A 517 16.10 -13.12 13.09
N ASN A 518 16.91 -14.14 12.78
CA ASN A 518 17.07 -15.35 13.61
C ASN A 518 15.75 -16.06 13.95
N CYS A 519 14.78 -16.02 13.03
CA CYS A 519 13.51 -16.72 13.18
C CYS A 519 13.62 -18.16 12.68
N GLU A 520 12.72 -19.02 13.18
CA GLU A 520 12.72 -20.44 12.85
C GLU A 520 11.39 -20.85 12.22
N LEU A 521 11.47 -21.67 11.18
CA LEU A 521 10.36 -22.42 10.59
C LEU A 521 10.64 -23.91 10.79
N ARG A 522 9.98 -24.56 11.75
CA ARG A 522 10.28 -25.96 12.07
C ARG A 522 9.10 -26.90 12.24
N ASP A 523 9.22 -28.15 11.80
CA ASP A 523 8.22 -29.20 12.06
C ASP A 523 6.80 -28.85 11.58
N ASN A 524 6.66 -27.99 10.55
CA ASN A 524 5.36 -27.62 10.00
C ASN A 524 4.95 -28.55 8.85
N VAL A 525 3.65 -28.65 8.60
CA VAL A 525 3.09 -29.39 7.46
C VAL A 525 2.36 -28.42 6.53
N PHE A 526 2.85 -28.29 5.30
CA PHE A 526 2.26 -27.45 4.28
C PHE A 526 1.73 -28.30 3.13
N ILE A 527 0.48 -28.09 2.76
CA ILE A 527 -0.22 -28.85 1.71
C ILE A 527 -0.82 -27.85 0.72
N SER A 528 -0.53 -28.01 -0.58
CA SER A 528 -1.09 -27.18 -1.65
C SER A 528 -1.25 -28.00 -2.92
N GLU A 529 -2.38 -27.86 -3.58
CA GLU A 529 -2.63 -28.45 -4.91
C GLU A 529 -1.86 -27.76 -6.03
N GLY A 530 -1.41 -26.52 -5.82
CA GLY A 530 -0.65 -25.73 -6.79
C GLY A 530 0.79 -25.45 -6.36
N ASP A 531 1.34 -24.36 -6.88
CA ASP A 531 2.63 -23.83 -6.46
C ASP A 531 2.58 -23.38 -4.98
N MET A 532 3.72 -23.53 -4.30
CA MET A 532 3.97 -22.93 -3.00
C MET A 532 5.10 -21.91 -3.10
N LYS A 533 4.99 -20.84 -2.31
CA LYS A 533 6.07 -19.89 -2.11
C LYS A 533 6.36 -19.71 -0.62
N ILE A 534 7.62 -19.87 -0.24
CA ILE A 534 8.14 -19.38 1.03
C ILE A 534 9.13 -18.25 0.76
N ALA A 535 9.05 -17.17 1.52
CA ALA A 535 9.86 -15.98 1.28
C ALA A 535 10.59 -15.52 2.53
N PHE A 536 11.81 -15.03 2.31
CA PHE A 536 12.70 -14.50 3.34
C PHE A 536 13.22 -13.12 2.93
N SER A 537 12.33 -12.28 2.39
CA SER A 537 12.66 -10.96 1.85
C SER A 537 13.37 -10.12 2.90
N ARG A 538 14.63 -9.76 2.63
CA ARG A 538 15.50 -9.01 3.56
C ARG A 538 15.66 -9.64 4.95
N CYS A 539 15.45 -10.95 5.09
CA CYS A 539 15.63 -11.66 6.36
C CYS A 539 17.08 -12.14 6.54
N ASN A 540 17.47 -12.47 7.77
CA ASN A 540 18.78 -13.03 8.06
C ASN A 540 18.72 -14.10 9.16
N GLY A 541 19.57 -15.11 9.06
CA GLY A 541 19.76 -16.11 10.12
C GLY A 541 18.62 -17.11 10.30
N HIS A 542 17.78 -17.33 9.28
CA HIS A 542 16.63 -18.23 9.41
C HIS A 542 17.03 -19.71 9.51
N VAL A 543 16.38 -20.45 10.39
CA VAL A 543 16.47 -21.92 10.44
C VAL A 543 15.20 -22.51 9.86
N VAL A 544 15.33 -23.36 8.85
CA VAL A 544 14.22 -24.09 8.22
C VAL A 544 14.46 -25.59 8.40
N SER A 545 13.76 -26.23 9.32
CA SER A 545 14.04 -27.64 9.68
C SER A 545 12.82 -28.52 9.91
N GLY A 546 12.90 -29.82 9.57
CA GLY A 546 11.83 -30.78 9.90
C GLY A 546 10.48 -30.55 9.21
N ASN A 547 10.37 -29.60 8.26
CA ASN A 547 9.09 -29.27 7.64
C ASN A 547 8.72 -30.27 6.55
N THR A 548 7.44 -30.57 6.43
CA THR A 548 6.87 -31.37 5.33
C THR A 548 6.14 -30.46 4.35
N PHE A 549 6.57 -30.46 3.09
CA PHE A 549 5.92 -29.77 2.00
C PHE A 549 5.27 -30.80 1.06
N HIS A 550 3.94 -30.78 0.94
CA HIS A 550 3.20 -31.60 -0.01
C HIS A 550 2.60 -30.72 -1.11
N ILE A 551 3.14 -30.82 -2.32
CA ILE A 551 2.98 -29.81 -3.38
C ILE A 551 2.51 -30.48 -4.69
N GLY A 552 1.44 -29.96 -5.29
CA GLY A 552 1.02 -30.34 -6.65
C GLY A 552 1.72 -29.57 -7.77
N GLY A 553 2.35 -28.43 -7.47
CA GLY A 553 3.18 -27.64 -8.37
C GLY A 553 4.65 -27.52 -7.92
N LYS A 554 5.21 -26.31 -7.97
CA LYS A 554 6.60 -25.99 -7.60
C LYS A 554 6.72 -25.37 -6.21
N LEU A 555 7.82 -25.69 -5.51
CA LEU A 555 8.26 -24.94 -4.34
C LEU A 555 9.18 -23.78 -4.76
N ASN A 556 8.75 -22.56 -4.52
CA ASN A 556 9.54 -21.35 -4.76
C ASN A 556 10.07 -20.80 -3.44
N VAL A 557 11.39 -20.85 -3.24
CA VAL A 557 12.06 -20.23 -2.09
C VAL A 557 12.66 -18.91 -2.51
N THR A 558 12.15 -17.80 -1.97
CA THR A 558 12.64 -16.44 -2.27
C THR A 558 13.67 -15.99 -1.25
N GLU A 559 14.81 -15.47 -1.72
CA GLU A 559 15.98 -15.10 -0.90
C GLU A 559 16.51 -16.21 0.03
N PRO A 560 16.75 -17.41 -0.51
CA PRO A 560 17.17 -18.59 0.26
C PRO A 560 18.50 -18.43 1.02
N ASP A 561 19.36 -17.50 0.60
CA ASP A 561 20.59 -17.16 1.32
C ASP A 561 20.35 -16.41 2.64
N ALA A 562 19.09 -16.12 2.99
CA ALA A 562 18.69 -15.72 4.34
C ALA A 562 18.64 -16.90 5.33
N ILE A 563 18.61 -18.14 4.83
CA ILE A 563 18.50 -19.37 5.59
C ILE A 563 19.91 -19.81 6.00
N SER A 564 20.20 -19.82 7.30
CA SER A 564 21.47 -20.29 7.85
C SER A 564 21.51 -21.81 7.98
N THR A 565 20.35 -22.47 8.13
CA THR A 565 20.23 -23.93 8.23
C THR A 565 19.00 -24.42 7.49
N TRP A 566 19.20 -25.35 6.55
CA TRP A 566 18.15 -26.13 5.91
C TRP A 566 18.39 -27.60 6.22
N ALA A 567 17.60 -28.21 7.10
CA ALA A 567 17.85 -29.58 7.58
C ALA A 567 16.55 -30.38 7.72
N ASP A 568 16.58 -31.68 7.46
CA ASP A 568 15.48 -32.61 7.76
C ASP A 568 14.11 -32.25 7.16
N ASN A 569 14.06 -31.40 6.13
CA ASN A 569 12.83 -31.07 5.43
C ASN A 569 12.48 -32.17 4.41
N VAL A 570 11.20 -32.46 4.25
CA VAL A 570 10.69 -33.43 3.29
C VAL A 570 9.79 -32.73 2.28
N ILE A 571 10.17 -32.74 1.01
CA ILE A 571 9.40 -32.14 -0.08
C ILE A 571 8.83 -33.27 -0.94
N PHE A 572 7.51 -33.47 -0.85
CA PHE A 572 6.73 -34.35 -1.72
C PHE A 572 6.16 -33.53 -2.89
N VAL A 573 6.65 -33.78 -4.10
CA VAL A 573 6.12 -33.19 -5.33
C VAL A 573 5.31 -34.26 -6.07
N ARG A 574 4.01 -34.01 -6.28
CA ARG A 574 3.13 -34.93 -6.99
C ARG A 574 3.00 -34.51 -8.46
N ASN A 575 3.53 -35.32 -9.37
CA ASN A 575 3.28 -35.18 -10.80
C ASN A 575 2.24 -36.25 -11.21
N GLU A 576 1.49 -36.05 -12.29
CA GLU A 576 0.36 -36.92 -12.69
C GLU A 576 0.72 -38.40 -12.93
N THR A 577 2.01 -38.76 -12.97
CA THR A 577 2.48 -40.13 -13.21
C THR A 577 3.44 -40.69 -12.14
N GLU A 578 4.20 -39.88 -11.40
CA GLU A 578 5.12 -40.32 -10.33
C GLU A 578 5.32 -39.20 -9.28
N GLY A 579 5.51 -39.57 -8.00
CA GLY A 579 5.84 -38.64 -6.91
C GLY A 579 7.34 -38.60 -6.64
N ARG A 580 7.93 -37.41 -6.52
CA ARG A 580 9.35 -37.23 -6.15
C ARG A 580 9.47 -36.74 -4.71
N ILE A 581 10.36 -37.35 -3.93
CA ILE A 581 10.78 -36.87 -2.61
C ILE A 581 12.12 -36.15 -2.77
N MET A 582 12.23 -34.93 -2.23
CA MET A 582 13.45 -34.13 -2.21
C MET A 582 13.74 -33.65 -0.79
N ALA A 583 15.02 -33.57 -0.42
CA ALA A 583 15.47 -33.03 0.87
C ALA A 583 15.96 -31.57 0.75
N GLU A 584 16.39 -31.16 -0.45
CA GLU A 584 16.95 -29.84 -0.72
C GLU A 584 16.22 -29.12 -1.85
N VAL A 585 16.22 -27.79 -1.80
CA VAL A 585 15.77 -26.93 -2.91
C VAL A 585 16.99 -26.50 -3.72
N PRO A 586 17.09 -26.85 -5.02
CA PRO A 586 18.19 -26.43 -5.87
C PRO A 586 18.32 -24.91 -5.87
N GLN A 587 19.49 -24.42 -5.49
CA GLN A 587 19.80 -23.00 -5.50
C GLN A 587 20.37 -22.63 -6.87
N PRO A 588 19.72 -21.75 -7.65
CA PRO A 588 20.33 -21.27 -8.87
C PRO A 588 21.64 -20.55 -8.52
N GLU A 589 22.73 -20.93 -9.18
CA GLU A 589 24.01 -20.26 -9.04
C GLU A 589 23.86 -18.80 -9.49
N LYS A 590 24.33 -17.86 -8.67
CA LYS A 590 24.24 -16.45 -9.01
C LYS A 590 25.35 -16.11 -10.00
N ALA A 591 24.98 -15.75 -11.23
CA ALA A 591 25.92 -15.15 -12.18
C ALA A 591 26.50 -13.85 -11.58
N VAL A 592 27.82 -13.82 -11.41
CA VAL A 592 28.55 -12.64 -10.94
C VAL A 592 28.61 -11.61 -12.05
N ARG A 593 28.32 -10.36 -11.73
CA ARG A 593 28.46 -9.22 -12.62
C ARG A 593 29.94 -8.86 -12.74
N ASP A 594 30.45 -8.89 -13.97
CA ASP A 594 31.83 -8.50 -14.28
C ASP A 594 32.00 -7.02 -14.67
N LYS A 595 30.89 -6.34 -15.02
CA LYS A 595 30.90 -4.93 -15.41
C LYS A 595 30.48 -4.00 -14.25
N PRO A 596 30.96 -2.75 -14.21
CA PRO A 596 30.50 -1.80 -13.21
C PRO A 596 29.04 -1.39 -13.44
N ARG A 597 28.43 -0.79 -12.41
CA ARG A 597 27.10 -0.18 -12.51
C ARG A 597 27.22 1.28 -12.92
N TYR A 598 26.52 1.67 -13.98
CA TYR A 598 26.49 3.04 -14.45
C TYR A 598 25.32 3.79 -13.84
N PHE A 599 25.59 4.95 -13.27
CA PHE A 599 24.60 5.84 -12.68
C PHE A 599 24.75 7.24 -13.26
N ARG A 600 23.64 7.97 -13.31
CA ARG A 600 23.62 9.38 -13.67
C ARG A 600 23.18 10.17 -12.44
N PRO A 601 23.94 11.18 -11.99
CA PRO A 601 23.42 12.11 -11.01
C PRO A 601 22.16 12.79 -11.54
N GLN A 602 21.25 13.15 -10.63
CA GLN A 602 20.11 13.97 -11.02
C GLN A 602 20.57 15.43 -11.15
N ASN A 603 20.03 16.15 -12.12
CA ASN A 603 20.14 17.61 -12.16
C ASN A 603 19.14 18.18 -11.16
N HIS A 604 19.56 19.16 -10.36
CA HIS A 604 18.73 19.79 -9.35
C HIS A 604 19.02 21.28 -9.31
N ASP A 605 17.98 22.11 -9.27
CA ASP A 605 18.09 23.57 -9.42
C ASP A 605 18.59 24.28 -8.14
N SER A 606 18.85 23.53 -7.07
CA SER A 606 19.28 24.04 -5.77
C SER A 606 20.46 23.25 -5.25
N VAL A 607 21.51 23.96 -4.84
CA VAL A 607 22.69 23.43 -4.18
C VAL A 607 22.30 22.98 -2.75
N PRO A 608 22.53 21.71 -2.37
CA PRO A 608 22.25 21.24 -1.02
C PRO A 608 23.13 21.91 0.03
N VAL A 609 22.61 22.06 1.25
CA VAL A 609 23.38 22.52 2.41
C VAL A 609 23.87 21.29 3.16
N VAL A 610 25.18 21.09 3.25
CA VAL A 610 25.76 19.96 3.99
C VAL A 610 25.66 20.22 5.50
N ASP A 611 24.53 19.85 6.11
CA ASP A 611 24.22 20.07 7.53
C ASP A 611 23.76 18.81 8.29
N GLY A 612 23.66 17.68 7.60
CA GLY A 612 23.29 16.38 8.13
C GLY A 612 21.77 16.19 8.26
N LYS A 613 20.95 17.10 7.73
CA LYS A 613 19.49 17.03 7.78
C LYS A 613 18.92 16.73 6.40
N LEU A 614 17.60 16.60 6.33
CA LEU A 614 16.87 16.49 5.07
C LEU A 614 15.90 17.66 5.01
N GLY A 615 16.29 18.74 4.35
CA GLY A 615 15.45 19.90 4.12
C GLY A 615 14.35 19.64 3.09
N ASP A 616 13.24 20.38 3.22
CA ASP A 616 12.14 20.33 2.26
C ASP A 616 12.60 20.83 0.89
N GLY A 617 12.56 19.96 -0.12
CA GLY A 617 12.96 20.29 -1.49
C GLY A 617 14.46 20.51 -1.69
N GLU A 618 15.28 20.21 -0.68
CA GLU A 618 16.74 20.34 -0.75
C GLU A 618 17.39 19.29 -1.65
N TRP A 619 16.86 18.08 -1.61
CA TRP A 619 17.34 16.95 -2.39
C TRP A 619 16.27 16.47 -3.37
N PRO A 620 16.65 15.96 -4.55
CA PRO A 620 15.73 15.44 -5.54
C PRO A 620 14.88 14.30 -4.97
N ASN A 621 13.72 14.09 -5.58
CA ASN A 621 12.92 12.90 -5.34
C ASN A 621 13.69 11.65 -5.80
N GLY A 622 13.50 10.56 -5.05
CA GLY A 622 14.11 9.27 -5.34
C GLY A 622 15.49 9.06 -4.73
N GLY A 623 16.17 8.04 -5.22
CA GLY A 623 17.46 7.61 -4.68
C GLY A 623 17.85 6.22 -5.17
N LEU A 624 19.16 6.00 -5.21
CA LEU A 624 19.77 4.69 -5.45
C LEU A 624 19.84 3.94 -4.13
N ALA A 625 19.76 2.62 -4.15
CA ALA A 625 19.76 1.83 -2.93
C ALA A 625 21.08 1.08 -2.76
N PHE A 626 21.61 1.01 -1.52
CA PHE A 626 22.76 0.16 -1.19
C PHE A 626 22.29 -1.29 -1.04
N ASN A 627 21.97 -1.91 -2.16
CA ASN A 627 21.26 -3.19 -2.16
C ASN A 627 22.16 -4.41 -2.36
N GLU A 628 23.49 -4.24 -2.44
CA GLU A 628 24.41 -5.36 -2.68
C GLU A 628 25.38 -5.59 -1.52
N ARG A 629 25.55 -6.85 -1.14
CA ARG A 629 26.68 -7.29 -0.31
C ARG A 629 27.95 -7.35 -1.17
N ILE A 630 29.11 -7.56 -0.53
CA ILE A 630 30.40 -7.78 -1.21
C ILE A 630 30.32 -8.80 -2.35
N ASN A 631 29.59 -9.89 -2.14
CA ASN A 631 29.37 -10.97 -3.11
C ASN A 631 28.25 -10.68 -4.14
N GLN A 632 27.86 -9.42 -4.28
CA GLN A 632 26.78 -8.91 -5.12
C GLN A 632 25.37 -9.39 -4.76
N ARG A 633 25.17 -10.23 -3.73
CA ARG A 633 23.83 -10.68 -3.29
C ARG A 633 23.05 -9.54 -2.63
N GLY A 634 21.73 -9.72 -2.50
CA GLY A 634 20.86 -8.73 -1.87
C GLY A 634 21.25 -8.43 -0.43
N VAL A 635 21.21 -7.17 -0.04
CA VAL A 635 21.35 -6.72 1.36
C VAL A 635 20.10 -7.11 2.17
N ARG A 636 20.32 -7.45 3.44
CA ARG A 636 19.27 -7.84 4.40
C ARG A 636 18.92 -6.70 5.34
N GLY A 637 17.92 -6.87 6.19
CA GLY A 637 17.54 -5.90 7.20
C GLY A 637 16.94 -4.61 6.61
N ALA A 638 17.11 -3.50 7.32
CA ALA A 638 16.54 -2.20 6.96
C ALA A 638 16.96 -1.68 5.56
N PRO A 639 16.21 -0.79 4.91
CA PRO A 639 16.63 -0.22 3.63
C PRO A 639 17.69 0.86 3.84
N THR A 640 18.62 0.95 2.91
CA THR A 640 19.67 1.99 2.89
C THR A 640 19.72 2.60 1.49
N SER A 641 19.88 3.92 1.39
CA SER A 641 19.84 4.62 0.10
C SER A 641 20.79 5.80 0.01
N VAL A 642 21.18 6.16 -1.20
CA VAL A 642 21.97 7.34 -1.55
C VAL A 642 21.29 8.19 -2.63
N LYS A 643 21.35 9.51 -2.49
CA LYS A 643 21.07 10.48 -3.55
C LYS A 643 22.38 11.11 -4.00
N ILE A 644 22.51 11.37 -5.30
CA ILE A 644 23.73 11.91 -5.90
C ILE A 644 23.35 13.09 -6.78
N LEU A 645 24.00 14.21 -6.53
CA LEU A 645 23.88 15.48 -7.27
C LEU A 645 25.27 15.96 -7.67
N ALA A 646 25.33 16.75 -8.73
CA ALA A 646 26.56 17.42 -9.14
C ALA A 646 26.24 18.83 -9.61
N ASP A 647 27.11 19.77 -9.28
CA ASP A 647 27.24 21.06 -9.95
C ASP A 647 28.67 21.25 -10.46
N ASP A 648 29.02 22.48 -10.88
CA ASP A 648 30.35 22.77 -11.41
C ASP A 648 31.46 22.70 -10.33
N GLU A 649 31.13 22.91 -9.06
CA GLU A 649 32.10 22.99 -7.96
C GLU A 649 32.18 21.69 -7.14
N PHE A 650 31.06 20.99 -6.94
CA PHE A 650 30.97 19.85 -6.03
C PHE A 650 30.16 18.68 -6.61
N LEU A 651 30.58 17.48 -6.22
CA LEU A 651 29.79 16.26 -6.27
C LEU A 651 29.22 15.98 -4.88
N TYR A 652 27.89 15.93 -4.79
CA TYR A 652 27.18 15.75 -3.54
C TYR A 652 26.60 14.35 -3.36
N PHE A 653 26.70 13.82 -2.16
CA PHE A 653 26.07 12.56 -1.76
C PHE A 653 25.24 12.75 -0.51
N PHE A 654 24.03 12.23 -0.50
CA PHE A 654 23.18 12.13 0.68
C PHE A 654 22.86 10.68 0.94
N SER A 655 23.34 10.13 2.06
CA SER A 655 23.03 8.78 2.50
C SER A 655 21.92 8.80 3.54
N ASN A 656 20.97 7.88 3.42
CA ASN A 656 19.88 7.67 4.36
C ASN A 656 19.87 6.21 4.80
N ILE A 657 20.23 5.98 6.06
CA ILE A 657 20.42 4.66 6.66
C ILE A 657 19.30 4.42 7.66
N VAL A 658 18.32 3.62 7.27
CA VAL A 658 17.21 3.24 8.14
C VAL A 658 17.70 2.21 9.14
N THR A 659 17.18 2.28 10.37
CA THR A 659 17.49 1.37 11.45
C THR A 659 16.23 0.71 11.96
N MET A 660 16.26 -0.62 12.03
CA MET A 660 15.15 -1.43 12.52
C MET A 660 15.12 -1.52 14.05
N PHE A 661 16.29 -1.61 14.69
CA PHE A 661 16.56 -1.77 16.11
C PHE A 661 17.48 -0.64 16.62
N PRO A 662 16.93 0.55 16.87
CA PRO A 662 17.70 1.73 17.29
C PRO A 662 18.57 1.53 18.53
N ASP A 663 18.14 0.64 19.43
CA ASP A 663 18.80 0.25 20.67
C ASP A 663 20.09 -0.56 20.44
N GLN A 664 20.29 -1.10 19.24
CA GLN A 664 21.48 -1.88 18.88
C GLN A 664 22.48 -1.09 18.04
N ARG A 665 22.21 0.19 17.77
CA ARG A 665 23.16 1.07 17.07
C ARG A 665 24.36 1.39 17.94
N LYS A 666 25.53 1.31 17.34
CA LYS A 666 26.81 1.75 17.90
C LYS A 666 27.22 3.00 17.15
N LEU A 667 27.30 4.13 17.84
CA LEU A 667 27.46 5.46 17.23
C LEU A 667 28.88 6.04 17.39
N GLY A 668 29.88 5.18 17.65
CA GLY A 668 31.28 5.59 17.69
C GLY A 668 31.89 5.82 16.30
N THR A 669 33.22 5.71 16.21
CA THR A 669 34.00 6.06 15.02
C THR A 669 34.92 4.93 14.53
N THR A 670 34.61 3.69 14.91
CA THR A 670 35.37 2.49 14.54
C THR A 670 34.67 1.75 13.40
N TRP A 671 35.27 1.72 12.21
CA TRP A 671 34.70 1.03 11.04
C TRP A 671 34.49 -0.46 11.29
N GLY A 672 33.33 -0.99 10.87
CA GLY A 672 32.95 -2.39 11.10
C GLY A 672 32.54 -2.67 12.55
N VAL A 673 32.45 -1.65 13.41
CA VAL A 673 31.91 -1.74 14.77
C VAL A 673 30.78 -0.74 14.93
N ASP A 674 31.04 0.51 14.56
CA ASP A 674 30.10 1.63 14.65
C ASP A 674 29.47 1.98 13.29
N GLU A 675 28.26 2.53 13.31
CA GLU A 675 27.54 3.03 12.15
C GLU A 675 28.41 3.99 11.34
N GLY A 676 28.60 3.68 10.06
CA GLY A 676 29.44 4.48 9.19
C GLY A 676 29.14 4.28 7.72
N VAL A 677 29.54 5.26 6.90
CA VAL A 677 29.52 5.18 5.45
C VAL A 677 30.94 5.37 4.93
N GLU A 678 31.41 4.39 4.15
CA GLU A 678 32.65 4.46 3.40
C GLU A 678 32.35 4.93 1.97
N LEU A 679 32.97 6.04 1.56
CA LEU A 679 32.90 6.61 0.21
C LEU A 679 34.27 6.46 -0.44
N VAL A 680 34.29 5.82 -1.62
CA VAL A 680 35.51 5.63 -2.40
C VAL A 680 35.37 6.29 -3.77
N LEU A 681 36.36 7.11 -4.13
CA LEU A 681 36.37 7.89 -5.37
C LEU A 681 37.73 7.75 -6.08
N GLU A 682 37.71 7.53 -7.40
CA GLU A 682 38.89 7.66 -8.25
C GLU A 682 39.14 9.16 -8.56
N SER A 683 40.37 9.65 -8.42
CA SER A 683 40.78 10.93 -8.99
C SER A 683 41.75 10.72 -10.14
N ARG A 684 41.83 11.71 -11.05
CA ARG A 684 42.79 11.72 -12.14
C ARG A 684 43.75 12.90 -12.03
N ASP A 685 45.04 12.61 -12.19
CA ASP A 685 46.11 13.59 -12.35
C ASP A 685 46.92 13.22 -13.60
N GLY A 686 46.52 13.77 -14.75
CA GLY A 686 46.97 13.29 -16.07
C GLY A 686 46.61 11.82 -16.29
N ASP A 687 47.61 10.98 -16.57
CA ASP A 687 47.45 9.53 -16.76
C ASP A 687 47.44 8.75 -15.43
N LYS A 688 47.78 9.40 -14.31
CA LYS A 688 47.80 8.74 -12.99
C LYS A 688 46.41 8.71 -12.39
N ARG A 689 46.08 7.57 -11.77
CA ARG A 689 44.84 7.37 -11.03
C ARG A 689 45.16 7.18 -9.57
N HIS A 690 44.45 7.93 -8.73
CA HIS A 690 44.50 7.78 -7.28
C HIS A 690 43.13 7.33 -6.80
N CYS A 691 43.08 6.50 -5.78
CA CYS A 691 41.83 6.04 -5.18
C CYS A 691 41.79 6.52 -3.74
N TYR A 692 40.83 7.39 -3.42
CA TYR A 692 40.68 7.96 -2.09
C TYR A 692 39.55 7.25 -1.35
N VAL A 693 39.86 6.80 -0.14
CA VAL A 693 38.92 6.11 0.75
C VAL A 693 38.62 7.01 1.93
N LEU A 694 37.34 7.37 2.08
CA LEU A 694 36.83 8.20 3.17
C LEU A 694 35.82 7.42 4.00
N ARG A 695 35.82 7.62 5.32
CA ARG A 695 34.82 7.04 6.23
C ARG A 695 34.18 8.12 7.08
N GLY A 696 32.87 8.24 6.95
CA GLY A 696 32.04 9.20 7.66
C GLY A 696 31.20 8.46 8.70
N PHE A 697 31.19 8.98 9.92
CA PHE A 697 30.46 8.39 11.05
C PHE A 697 29.29 9.25 11.48
N SER A 698 28.39 8.65 12.25
CA SER A 698 27.13 9.26 12.68
C SER A 698 27.29 10.50 13.59
N ASP A 699 28.47 10.70 14.18
CA ASP A 699 28.81 11.84 15.05
C ASP A 699 29.36 13.06 14.27
N GLY A 700 29.51 12.95 12.95
CA GLY A 700 30.13 13.98 12.11
C GLY A 700 31.64 13.78 11.90
N THR A 701 32.25 12.73 12.45
CA THR A 701 33.65 12.40 12.22
C THR A 701 33.86 11.93 10.78
N LEU A 702 34.90 12.48 10.12
CA LEU A 702 35.35 12.10 8.78
C LEU A 702 36.83 11.69 8.81
N GLN A 703 37.11 10.42 8.50
CA GLN A 703 38.44 9.83 8.38
C GLN A 703 38.84 9.63 6.90
N SER A 704 40.14 9.70 6.62
CA SER A 704 40.72 9.28 5.33
C SER A 704 41.77 8.19 5.53
N LEU A 705 41.92 7.30 4.55
CA LEU A 705 42.76 6.11 4.65
C LEU A 705 43.75 5.97 3.49
N THR A 706 44.82 5.21 3.72
CA THR A 706 45.89 4.90 2.74
C THR A 706 45.72 3.52 2.08
N LEU A 707 44.54 2.90 2.19
CA LEU A 707 44.26 1.51 1.81
C LEU A 707 44.33 1.23 0.28
N ALA A 708 44.40 2.27 -0.55
CA ALA A 708 44.44 2.16 -2.01
C ALA A 708 45.67 2.82 -2.65
N GLY A 709 46.81 2.83 -1.94
CA GLY A 709 48.12 3.20 -2.48
C GLY A 709 48.44 4.71 -2.50
N VAL A 710 47.56 5.55 -1.94
CA VAL A 710 47.83 6.98 -1.70
C VAL A 710 48.66 7.18 -0.43
N THR A 711 49.51 8.22 -0.40
CA THR A 711 50.27 8.58 0.80
C THR A 711 49.35 9.22 1.85
N GLN A 712 49.82 9.28 3.10
CA GLN A 712 49.08 9.95 4.18
C GLN A 712 48.82 11.43 3.85
N GLU A 713 49.83 12.13 3.34
CA GLU A 713 49.71 13.54 2.93
C GLU A 713 48.65 13.74 1.83
N GLN A 714 48.61 12.85 0.83
CA GLN A 714 47.59 12.88 -0.22
C GLN A 714 46.18 12.63 0.35
N ALA A 715 46.03 11.66 1.25
CA ALA A 715 44.76 11.32 1.87
C ALA A 715 44.22 12.43 2.78
N GLU A 716 45.08 13.09 3.56
CA GLU A 716 44.73 14.22 4.42
C GLU A 716 44.39 15.46 3.59
N ALA A 717 45.17 15.76 2.55
CA ALA A 717 44.90 16.87 1.63
C ALA A 717 43.54 16.70 0.95
N PHE A 718 43.24 15.51 0.42
CA PHE A 718 41.94 15.23 -0.21
C PHE A 718 40.78 15.39 0.78
N ARG A 719 40.91 14.82 1.99
CA ARG A 719 39.91 14.93 3.07
C ARG A 719 39.66 16.36 3.49
N SER A 720 40.67 17.22 3.52
CA SER A 720 40.54 18.62 3.95
C SER A 720 39.58 19.43 3.06
N GLY A 721 39.44 19.05 1.79
CA GLY A 721 38.53 19.70 0.85
C GLY A 721 37.10 19.16 0.88
N VAL A 722 36.84 18.06 1.58
CA VAL A 722 35.52 17.40 1.60
C VAL A 722 34.67 17.96 2.73
N GLN A 723 33.45 18.37 2.37
CA GLN A 723 32.40 18.72 3.32
C GLN A 723 31.73 17.45 3.81
N TYR A 724 31.51 17.32 5.11
CA TYR A 724 30.80 16.20 5.71
C TYR A 724 29.97 16.66 6.90
N ALA A 725 28.71 16.22 6.94
CA ALA A 725 27.84 16.38 8.09
C ALA A 725 26.99 15.12 8.26
N ALA A 726 26.58 14.85 9.51
CA ALA A 726 25.73 13.71 9.84
C ALA A 726 24.64 14.12 10.83
N GLY A 727 23.49 13.46 10.73
CA GLY A 727 22.36 13.65 11.62
C GLY A 727 21.73 12.33 12.02
N VAL A 728 21.43 12.17 13.31
CA VAL A 728 20.89 10.93 13.88
C VAL A 728 19.50 11.21 14.45
N ASP A 729 18.51 10.51 13.90
CA ASP A 729 17.16 10.40 14.47
C ASP A 729 16.99 9.03 15.13
N ARG A 730 15.81 8.81 15.74
CA ARG A 730 15.47 7.53 16.36
C ARG A 730 15.54 6.34 15.39
N LEU A 731 14.97 6.44 14.19
CA LEU A 731 14.81 5.31 13.26
C LEU A 731 15.71 5.40 12.03
N VAL A 732 16.52 6.43 11.93
CA VAL A 732 17.33 6.71 10.74
C VAL A 732 18.54 7.55 11.15
N TRP A 733 19.64 7.39 10.44
CA TRP A 733 20.68 8.40 10.44
C TRP A 733 21.08 8.72 9.00
N ARG A 734 21.62 9.91 8.82
CA ARG A 734 21.91 10.48 7.51
C ARG A 734 23.33 11.03 7.49
N SER A 735 23.92 11.04 6.31
CA SER A 735 25.16 11.78 6.07
C SER A 735 25.11 12.50 4.74
N GLU A 736 25.68 13.70 4.74
CA GLU A 736 25.81 14.56 3.58
C GLU A 736 27.28 14.80 3.31
N TRP A 737 27.62 14.79 2.02
CA TRP A 737 28.98 14.88 1.53
C TRP A 737 29.01 15.90 0.41
N GLY A 738 30.00 16.80 0.42
CA GLY A 738 30.33 17.66 -0.71
C GLY A 738 31.79 17.46 -1.10
N VAL A 739 32.04 16.86 -2.27
CA VAL A 739 33.40 16.58 -2.76
C VAL A 739 33.75 17.53 -3.90
N PRO A 740 34.80 18.36 -3.78
CA PRO A 740 35.18 19.29 -4.84
C PRO A 740 35.51 18.57 -6.15
N THR A 741 34.88 18.96 -7.25
CA THR A 741 35.12 18.39 -8.59
C THR A 741 36.58 18.52 -9.02
N LYS A 742 37.21 19.65 -8.69
CA LYS A 742 38.64 19.92 -8.93
C LYS A 742 39.56 18.91 -8.24
N ALA A 743 39.24 18.46 -7.02
CA ALA A 743 40.04 17.46 -6.30
C ALA A 743 39.97 16.07 -6.94
N LEU A 744 38.94 15.81 -7.74
CA LEU A 744 38.75 14.57 -8.50
C LEU A 744 39.41 14.62 -9.89
N GLY A 745 39.98 15.77 -10.29
CA GLY A 745 40.51 15.98 -11.64
C GLY A 745 39.40 16.06 -12.69
N LEU A 746 38.22 16.56 -12.31
CA LEU A 746 37.07 16.74 -13.20
C LEU A 746 37.03 18.17 -13.72
N THR A 747 36.79 18.33 -15.01
CA THR A 747 36.51 19.62 -15.64
C THR A 747 35.01 19.91 -15.58
N PRO A 748 34.58 21.08 -15.08
CA PRO A 748 33.18 21.48 -15.10
C PRO A 748 32.58 21.41 -16.52
N GLY A 749 31.34 20.95 -16.64
CA GLY A 749 30.62 20.81 -17.92
C GLY A 749 31.12 19.72 -18.90
N GLU A 750 32.26 19.07 -18.68
CA GLU A 750 32.75 18.02 -19.59
C GLU A 750 32.06 16.67 -19.38
N LYS A 751 31.74 15.99 -20.49
CA LYS A 751 31.25 14.60 -20.46
C LYS A 751 32.37 13.69 -20.00
N THR A 752 32.25 13.15 -18.80
CA THR A 752 33.27 12.29 -18.22
C THR A 752 32.65 11.20 -17.36
N THR A 753 33.46 10.20 -17.03
CA THR A 753 33.08 9.10 -16.15
C THR A 753 33.96 9.10 -14.92
N LEU A 754 33.35 8.95 -13.75
CA LEU A 754 34.05 8.84 -12.48
C LEU A 754 33.78 7.47 -11.87
N ARG A 755 34.85 6.69 -11.61
CA ARG A 755 34.71 5.45 -10.85
C ARG A 755 34.55 5.79 -9.37
N PHE A 756 33.57 5.18 -8.73
CA PHE A 756 33.30 5.37 -7.33
C PHE A 756 32.61 4.14 -6.75
N ASN A 757 32.54 4.03 -5.44
CA ASN A 757 31.63 3.12 -4.78
C ASN A 757 31.33 3.64 -3.37
N MET A 758 30.28 3.11 -2.76
CA MET A 758 29.90 3.45 -1.41
C MET A 758 29.41 2.23 -0.65
N THR A 759 29.77 2.14 0.62
CA THR A 759 29.35 1.08 1.54
C THR A 759 28.85 1.69 2.84
N ALA A 760 27.63 1.35 3.26
CA ALA A 760 27.16 1.62 4.61
C ALA A 760 27.39 0.38 5.49
N TYR A 761 28.03 0.55 6.63
CA TYR A 761 28.05 -0.46 7.68
C TYR A 761 26.98 -0.14 8.72
N ARG A 762 26.17 -1.14 9.05
CA ARG A 762 25.16 -1.06 10.11
C ARG A 762 25.49 -2.03 11.22
N SER A 763 25.52 -1.50 12.43
CA SER A 763 25.89 -2.28 13.60
C SER A 763 24.74 -3.11 14.17
N GLU A 764 23.49 -2.78 13.82
CA GLU A 764 22.30 -3.48 14.34
C GLU A 764 22.19 -4.94 13.87
N ASP A 765 22.75 -5.24 12.70
CA ASP A 765 22.69 -6.57 12.09
C ASP A 765 24.02 -7.03 11.48
N ASP A 766 25.11 -6.30 11.73
CA ASP A 766 26.47 -6.59 11.25
C ASP A 766 26.52 -6.73 9.72
N VAL A 767 25.99 -5.73 9.01
CA VAL A 767 25.84 -5.75 7.55
C VAL A 767 26.61 -4.61 6.89
N PHE A 768 27.41 -4.98 5.90
CA PHE A 768 27.99 -4.08 4.90
C PHE A 768 27.10 -4.03 3.65
N ALA A 769 26.45 -2.89 3.45
CA ALA A 769 25.56 -2.61 2.33
C ALA A 769 26.27 -1.74 1.29
N GLN A 770 26.66 -2.32 0.17
CA GLN A 770 27.31 -1.63 -0.95
C GLN A 770 26.31 -1.15 -1.99
N LEU A 771 26.63 -0.01 -2.63
CA LEU A 771 25.91 0.48 -3.81
C LEU A 771 26.08 -0.48 -4.99
N ALA A 772 27.30 -0.98 -5.17
CA ALA A 772 27.65 -2.02 -6.12
C ALA A 772 28.61 -3.02 -5.45
N GLY A 773 28.23 -4.29 -5.41
CA GLY A 773 29.04 -5.38 -4.88
C GLY A 773 30.30 -5.59 -5.72
N THR A 774 31.48 -5.49 -5.12
CA THR A 774 32.77 -5.50 -5.85
C THR A 774 33.43 -6.88 -5.94
N MET A 775 32.94 -7.88 -5.19
CA MET A 775 33.62 -9.14 -4.90
C MET A 775 34.92 -8.98 -4.06
N GLY A 776 35.16 -7.79 -3.54
CA GLY A 776 36.32 -7.43 -2.73
C GLY A 776 36.00 -6.23 -1.83
N GLU A 777 36.99 -5.44 -1.48
CA GLU A 777 36.76 -4.25 -0.65
C GLU A 777 35.98 -3.17 -1.41
N THR A 778 35.43 -2.17 -0.71
CA THR A 778 34.69 -1.07 -1.36
C THR A 778 35.52 -0.36 -2.43
N TRP A 779 36.85 -0.31 -2.23
CA TRP A 779 37.80 0.35 -3.13
C TRP A 779 38.25 -0.48 -4.34
N ASP A 780 37.74 -1.70 -4.52
CA ASP A 780 37.87 -2.43 -5.78
C ASP A 780 36.86 -1.90 -6.82
N LEU A 781 37.24 -0.79 -7.45
CA LEU A 781 36.38 -0.05 -8.37
C LEU A 781 36.22 -0.70 -9.75
N GLU A 782 36.82 -1.88 -10.02
CA GLU A 782 36.66 -2.56 -11.31
C GLU A 782 35.21 -2.96 -11.55
N ARG A 783 34.58 -3.59 -10.54
CA ARG A 783 33.18 -4.04 -10.52
C ARG A 783 32.23 -3.09 -9.77
N GLY A 784 32.76 -1.98 -9.27
CA GLY A 784 32.05 -0.96 -8.50
C GLY A 784 31.07 -0.13 -9.33
N ALA A 785 30.90 1.13 -8.96
CA ALA A 785 30.00 2.05 -9.64
C ALA A 785 30.76 3.06 -10.51
N VAL A 786 30.06 3.58 -11.53
CA VAL A 786 30.57 4.61 -12.44
C VAL A 786 29.51 5.70 -12.55
N LEU A 787 29.86 6.93 -12.19
CA LEU A 787 29.04 8.10 -12.47
C LEU A 787 29.31 8.59 -13.88
N MET A 788 28.25 8.84 -14.62
CA MET A 788 28.27 9.46 -15.94
C MET A 788 27.91 10.93 -15.77
N LEU A 789 28.93 11.79 -15.70
CA LEU A 789 28.78 13.23 -15.47
C LEU A 789 28.54 13.94 -16.79
N ASN A 790 27.64 14.94 -16.77
CA ASN A 790 27.29 15.78 -17.93
C ASN A 790 26.79 15.00 -19.16
N TRP A 791 26.40 13.74 -19.01
CA TRP A 791 26.02 12.88 -20.13
C TRP A 791 24.74 13.36 -20.83
N ASP A 792 23.86 13.97 -20.05
CA ASP A 792 22.60 14.59 -20.48
C ASP A 792 22.74 16.10 -20.71
N ALA A 793 23.92 16.69 -20.46
CA ALA A 793 24.21 18.06 -20.86
C ALA A 793 24.38 18.13 -22.39
N PRO A 794 23.75 19.11 -23.07
CA PRO A 794 24.10 19.40 -24.45
C PRO A 794 25.61 19.66 -24.51
N ALA A 795 26.31 19.02 -25.44
CA ALA A 795 27.77 19.15 -25.51
C ALA A 795 28.16 20.62 -25.61
N ALA A 796 29.06 21.10 -24.74
CA ALA A 796 29.64 22.42 -24.84
C ALA A 796 30.24 22.58 -26.25
N GLN A 797 29.66 23.49 -27.03
CA GLN A 797 29.96 23.64 -28.44
C GLN A 797 31.29 24.40 -28.58
N ALA A 798 32.38 23.66 -28.79
CA ALA A 798 33.61 24.26 -29.29
C ALA A 798 33.33 24.84 -30.69
N ALA A 799 33.53 26.14 -30.85
CA ALA A 799 33.37 26.84 -32.11
C ALA A 799 34.28 26.20 -33.17
N LYS A 800 33.67 25.60 -34.20
CA LYS A 800 34.34 25.29 -35.46
C LYS A 800 33.50 25.85 -36.59
N ASP A 801 34.11 26.79 -37.31
CA ASP A 801 33.63 27.36 -38.56
C ASP A 801 33.25 26.23 -39.53
N THR A 802 31.97 25.91 -39.56
CA THR A 802 31.32 25.13 -40.62
C THR A 802 30.38 26.10 -41.32
N PRO A 803 30.29 26.13 -42.66
CA PRO A 803 29.33 26.98 -43.34
C PRO A 803 27.93 26.77 -42.74
N LEU A 804 27.25 27.87 -42.43
CA LEU A 804 25.99 27.93 -41.67
C LEU A 804 24.85 27.05 -42.23
N VAL A 805 24.98 26.52 -43.45
CA VAL A 805 24.10 25.49 -44.04
C VAL A 805 24.93 24.63 -45.04
N PRO A 806 25.14 23.31 -44.81
CA PRO A 806 25.91 22.42 -45.71
C PRO A 806 25.23 22.23 -47.07
N ALA A 807 25.98 22.26 -48.20
CA ALA A 807 25.49 22.11 -49.59
C ALA A 807 24.50 20.93 -49.77
N LEU A 808 23.41 21.11 -50.53
CA LEU A 808 22.63 19.97 -51.02
C LEU A 808 23.50 19.23 -52.03
N THR A 809 23.85 18.00 -51.70
CA THR A 809 24.69 17.16 -52.58
C THR A 809 23.89 16.00 -53.14
N GLY A 810 22.77 15.66 -52.50
CA GLY A 810 22.01 14.46 -52.81
C GLY A 810 22.77 13.17 -52.52
N ALA A 811 24.04 13.19 -52.11
CA ALA A 811 24.88 12.02 -51.82
C ALA A 811 25.24 11.98 -50.33
N ILE A 812 25.51 10.80 -49.75
CA ILE A 812 25.89 10.67 -48.32
C ILE A 812 27.24 11.34 -47.99
N ALA A 813 28.00 11.78 -48.99
CA ALA A 813 29.33 12.36 -48.82
C ALA A 813 29.29 13.89 -48.57
N ALA A 814 28.86 14.30 -47.37
CA ALA A 814 29.40 15.42 -46.57
C ALA A 814 28.56 15.71 -45.30
N ASP A 815 29.14 15.41 -44.13
CA ASP A 815 29.52 16.36 -43.06
C ASP A 815 28.46 17.19 -42.30
N TRP A 816 27.35 16.59 -41.84
CA TRP A 816 26.64 17.13 -40.66
C TRP A 816 26.14 16.05 -39.70
N LYS A 817 26.40 16.23 -38.40
CA LYS A 817 25.92 15.37 -37.32
C LYS A 817 24.48 15.78 -36.97
N GLY A 818 23.58 14.81 -36.83
CA GLY A 818 22.19 15.03 -36.51
C GLY A 818 21.60 13.91 -35.67
N LEU A 819 20.36 14.11 -35.21
CA LEU A 819 19.55 13.09 -34.55
C LEU A 819 19.14 12.03 -35.58
N ALA A 820 19.62 10.80 -35.39
CA ALA A 820 19.23 9.66 -36.22
C ALA A 820 17.88 9.13 -35.74
N LEU A 821 16.95 8.95 -36.68
CA LEU A 821 15.64 8.35 -36.46
C LEU A 821 15.52 7.07 -37.28
N GLU A 822 15.12 5.98 -36.64
CA GLU A 822 14.76 4.75 -37.33
C GLU A 822 13.26 4.76 -37.64
N LEU A 823 12.90 4.52 -38.91
CA LEU A 823 11.51 4.38 -39.34
C LEU A 823 11.23 2.88 -39.48
N ALA A 824 10.66 2.30 -38.42
CA ALA A 824 10.50 0.87 -38.24
C ALA A 824 9.04 0.43 -37.99
N GLN A 825 8.06 1.29 -38.25
CA GLN A 825 6.65 0.97 -38.05
C GLN A 825 5.78 1.38 -39.24
N THR A 826 4.63 0.73 -39.41
CA THR A 826 3.57 1.21 -40.31
C THR A 826 2.85 2.42 -39.68
N PRO A 827 2.06 3.18 -40.45
CA PRO A 827 1.29 4.30 -39.91
C PRO A 827 0.26 3.89 -38.83
N ALA A 828 -0.10 2.61 -38.73
CA ALA A 828 -0.93 2.06 -37.66
C ALA A 828 -0.16 1.74 -36.36
N GLY A 829 1.16 1.95 -36.33
CA GLY A 829 2.03 1.62 -35.17
C GLY A 829 2.48 0.17 -35.12
N VAL A 830 2.23 -0.61 -36.18
CA VAL A 830 2.66 -2.01 -36.27
C VAL A 830 4.13 -2.07 -36.67
N PRO A 831 5.01 -2.80 -35.95
CA PRO A 831 6.41 -2.99 -36.32
C PRO A 831 6.57 -3.55 -37.75
N LEU A 832 7.56 -3.04 -38.50
CA LEU A 832 7.85 -3.47 -39.85
C LEU A 832 8.56 -4.83 -39.87
N SER A 833 8.14 -5.69 -40.80
CA SER A 833 8.82 -6.96 -41.12
C SER A 833 9.90 -6.80 -42.22
N ALA A 834 9.92 -5.64 -42.90
CA ALA A 834 10.88 -5.32 -43.95
C ALA A 834 11.99 -4.38 -43.44
N THR A 835 13.06 -4.20 -44.22
CA THR A 835 14.20 -3.36 -43.83
C THR A 835 13.76 -1.93 -43.48
N PRO A 836 14.06 -1.42 -42.26
CA PRO A 836 13.73 -0.06 -41.86
C PRO A 836 14.36 1.00 -42.76
N ALA A 837 13.72 2.16 -42.87
CA ALA A 837 14.34 3.36 -43.43
C ALA A 837 14.99 4.18 -42.30
N GLN A 838 15.95 5.03 -42.66
CA GLN A 838 16.63 5.90 -41.69
C GLN A 838 16.43 7.36 -42.07
N ALA A 839 16.22 8.20 -41.06
CA ALA A 839 16.25 9.64 -41.21
C ALA A 839 17.32 10.25 -40.31
N LEU A 840 17.84 11.41 -40.70
CA LEU A 840 18.76 12.23 -39.93
C LEU A 840 18.23 13.65 -39.89
N LEU A 841 18.12 14.22 -38.69
CA LEU A 841 17.65 15.58 -38.47
C LEU A 841 18.75 16.44 -37.86
N ALA A 842 18.97 17.63 -38.39
CA ALA A 842 19.84 18.62 -37.77
C ALA A 842 19.28 20.03 -37.94
N ARG A 843 19.71 20.95 -37.08
CA ARG A 843 19.45 22.38 -37.25
C ARG A 843 20.76 23.09 -37.54
N SER A 844 20.73 23.99 -38.51
CA SER A 844 21.85 24.89 -38.80
C SER A 844 21.31 26.30 -38.98
N GLY A 845 21.57 27.18 -38.01
CA GLY A 845 20.98 28.52 -37.96
C GLY A 845 19.45 28.49 -37.99
N ASP A 846 18.84 29.16 -38.98
CA ASP A 846 17.39 29.21 -39.21
C ASP A 846 16.89 28.10 -40.16
N THR A 847 17.64 27.02 -40.35
CA THR A 847 17.27 25.93 -41.27
C THR A 847 17.22 24.58 -40.55
N LEU A 848 16.09 23.89 -40.69
CA LEU A 848 15.95 22.47 -40.36
C LEU A 848 16.42 21.63 -41.57
N LEU A 849 17.40 20.79 -41.32
CA LEU A 849 17.96 19.84 -42.27
C LEU A 849 17.35 18.47 -42.02
N VAL A 850 16.79 17.87 -43.07
CA VAL A 850 16.23 16.52 -43.02
C VAL A 850 16.92 15.70 -44.10
N ARG A 851 17.42 14.51 -43.76
CA ARG A 851 17.92 13.53 -44.71
C ARG A 851 17.19 12.21 -44.50
N VAL A 852 16.83 11.52 -45.57
CA VAL A 852 16.34 10.13 -45.51
C VAL A 852 17.17 9.23 -46.38
N VAL A 853 17.34 7.98 -45.93
CA VAL A 853 17.91 6.88 -46.69
C VAL A 853 16.88 5.74 -46.69
N VAL A 854 16.46 5.36 -47.89
CA VAL A 854 15.42 4.35 -48.11
C VAL A 854 16.06 3.14 -48.81
N PRO A 855 16.31 2.04 -48.07
CA PRO A 855 16.82 0.81 -48.65
C PRO A 855 15.78 0.21 -49.60
N THR A 856 16.15 0.03 -50.87
CA THR A 856 15.30 -0.58 -51.89
C THR A 856 16.15 -1.04 -53.08
N ALA A 857 15.84 -2.22 -53.62
CA ALA A 857 16.53 -2.77 -54.79
C ALA A 857 15.98 -2.20 -56.11
N GLN A 858 14.75 -1.67 -56.11
CA GLN A 858 14.11 -1.06 -57.27
C GLN A 858 13.50 0.29 -56.87
N VAL A 859 13.68 1.31 -57.72
CA VAL A 859 13.17 2.66 -57.47
C VAL A 859 12.27 3.08 -58.62
N THR A 860 11.04 3.45 -58.28
CA THR A 860 10.08 4.08 -59.18
C THR A 860 10.26 5.60 -59.17
N LYS A 861 10.42 6.19 -60.36
CA LYS A 861 10.80 7.61 -60.53
C LYS A 861 9.64 8.52 -60.97
N GLY A 862 8.42 8.23 -60.54
CA GLY A 862 7.31 9.19 -60.67
C GLY A 862 7.22 10.14 -59.46
N ALA A 863 6.10 10.83 -59.33
CA ALA A 863 5.85 11.81 -58.28
C ALA A 863 4.41 11.75 -57.74
N THR A 864 3.83 10.55 -57.73
CA THR A 864 2.49 10.31 -57.19
C THR A 864 2.61 9.62 -55.83
N TRP A 865 2.20 10.30 -54.76
CA TRP A 865 2.27 9.75 -53.40
C TRP A 865 1.58 8.39 -53.28
N ARG A 866 2.25 7.43 -52.63
CA ARG A 866 1.80 6.03 -52.48
C ARG A 866 1.65 5.23 -53.78
N GLN A 867 2.21 5.74 -54.88
CA GLN A 867 2.41 4.97 -56.12
C GLN A 867 3.89 4.89 -56.48
N ASP A 868 4.59 6.02 -56.35
CA ASP A 868 6.03 6.15 -56.60
C ASP A 868 6.83 6.25 -55.29
N ASP A 869 8.13 5.94 -55.36
CA ASP A 869 9.04 6.05 -54.21
C ASP A 869 9.18 7.52 -53.76
N GLY A 870 8.78 7.76 -52.52
CA GLY A 870 8.75 9.09 -51.94
C GLY A 870 8.82 9.08 -50.42
N ALA A 871 9.10 10.25 -49.87
CA ALA A 871 9.16 10.50 -48.43
C ALA A 871 8.43 11.79 -48.10
N GLU A 872 7.80 11.86 -46.92
CA GLU A 872 7.09 13.04 -46.45
C GLU A 872 7.58 13.46 -45.07
N VAL A 873 7.84 14.77 -44.92
CA VAL A 873 8.14 15.43 -43.64
C VAL A 873 6.89 16.19 -43.22
N CYS A 874 6.35 15.86 -42.04
CA CYS A 874 5.14 16.47 -41.51
C CYS A 874 5.47 17.28 -40.25
N LEU A 875 5.12 18.56 -40.22
CA LEU A 875 5.43 19.41 -39.07
C LEU A 875 4.39 20.52 -38.86
N ALA A 876 4.12 20.84 -37.59
CA ALA A 876 3.19 21.91 -37.23
C ALA A 876 3.91 23.27 -37.30
N GLY A 877 3.32 24.23 -38.01
CA GLY A 877 3.87 25.56 -38.20
C GLY A 877 2.78 26.61 -38.35
N LYS A 878 3.14 27.74 -38.97
CA LYS A 878 2.21 28.84 -39.25
C LYS A 878 2.37 29.36 -40.67
N THR A 879 1.27 29.80 -41.26
CA THR A 879 1.27 30.58 -42.50
C THR A 879 1.80 32.00 -42.24
N ALA A 880 2.11 32.77 -43.29
CA ALA A 880 2.65 34.12 -43.18
C ALA A 880 1.71 35.10 -42.43
N ASP A 881 0.39 34.85 -42.45
CA ASP A 881 -0.63 35.57 -41.67
C ASP A 881 -0.82 35.01 -40.24
N GLY A 882 0.04 34.10 -39.79
CA GLY A 882 0.11 33.60 -38.41
C GLY A 882 -0.88 32.47 -38.06
N LYS A 883 -1.63 31.94 -39.03
CA LYS A 883 -2.58 30.82 -38.79
C LYS A 883 -1.83 29.50 -38.65
N ALA A 884 -2.24 28.68 -37.68
CA ALA A 884 -1.66 27.34 -37.49
C ALA A 884 -1.95 26.44 -38.70
N VAL A 885 -0.94 25.67 -39.12
CA VAL A 885 -1.02 24.75 -40.26
C VAL A 885 -0.14 23.53 -40.01
N VAL A 886 -0.47 22.39 -40.64
CA VAL A 886 0.43 21.24 -40.74
C VAL A 886 1.02 21.21 -42.13
N TRP A 887 2.34 21.39 -42.24
CA TRP A 887 3.05 21.30 -43.50
C TRP A 887 3.32 19.83 -43.82
N VAL A 888 2.84 19.34 -44.97
CA VAL A 888 3.15 18.01 -45.51
C VAL A 888 4.07 18.17 -46.71
N ILE A 889 5.36 17.95 -46.49
CA ILE A 889 6.42 18.26 -47.45
C ILE A 889 6.94 16.96 -48.03
N ARG A 890 6.59 16.66 -49.28
CA ARG A 890 6.92 15.41 -49.97
C ARG A 890 8.10 15.57 -50.91
N GLY A 891 9.02 14.63 -50.87
CA GLY A 891 10.13 14.53 -51.81
C GLY A 891 10.13 13.16 -52.49
N TYR A 892 10.31 13.14 -53.80
CA TYR A 892 10.29 11.93 -54.62
C TYR A 892 11.68 11.56 -55.13
N ALA A 893 11.88 10.28 -55.40
CA ALA A 893 13.17 9.75 -55.87
C ALA A 893 13.61 10.33 -57.24
N ASN A 894 12.72 10.96 -57.99
CA ASN A 894 13.03 11.67 -59.23
C ASN A 894 13.51 13.12 -59.03
N GLY A 895 13.60 13.59 -57.78
CA GLY A 895 14.01 14.95 -57.43
C GLY A 895 12.87 15.96 -57.35
N GLN A 896 11.62 15.56 -57.59
CA GLN A 896 10.47 16.45 -57.39
C GLN A 896 10.14 16.62 -55.91
N LEU A 897 9.71 17.83 -55.56
CA LEU A 897 9.24 18.18 -54.22
C LEU A 897 7.83 18.79 -54.32
N GLU A 898 6.96 18.40 -53.42
CA GLU A 898 5.54 18.73 -53.35
C GLU A 898 5.20 19.24 -51.93
N LEU A 899 4.35 20.24 -51.83
CA LEU A 899 3.67 20.63 -50.59
C LEU A 899 2.21 20.20 -50.73
N SER A 900 1.79 19.21 -49.94
CA SER A 900 0.46 18.64 -50.03
C SER A 900 -0.54 19.42 -49.16
N ASP A 901 -1.76 19.59 -49.67
CA ASP A 901 -2.88 20.22 -48.99
C ASP A 901 -3.72 19.22 -48.17
N GLU A 902 -3.35 17.94 -48.15
CA GLU A 902 -4.14 16.86 -47.53
C GLU A 902 -4.34 16.99 -46.01
N ALA A 903 -3.45 17.73 -45.32
CA ALA A 903 -3.57 18.04 -43.91
C ALA A 903 -4.34 19.35 -43.64
N GLY A 904 -4.99 19.91 -44.68
CA GLY A 904 -5.78 21.14 -44.60
C GLY A 904 -4.99 22.43 -44.80
N ALA A 905 -3.76 22.37 -45.31
CA ALA A 905 -2.98 23.55 -45.66
C ALA A 905 -3.60 24.26 -46.89
N PRO A 906 -3.91 25.56 -46.85
CA PRO A 906 -4.45 26.26 -48.00
C PRO A 906 -3.51 26.17 -49.21
N PRO A 907 -3.96 25.80 -50.42
CA PRO A 907 -3.09 25.65 -51.59
C PRO A 907 -2.22 26.88 -51.86
N ALA A 908 -2.81 28.08 -51.76
CA ALA A 908 -2.08 29.35 -51.92
C ALA A 908 -0.94 29.55 -50.89
N ALA A 909 -1.10 29.01 -49.67
CA ALA A 909 -0.04 29.04 -48.66
C ALA A 909 1.07 28.03 -48.97
N GLY A 910 0.73 26.86 -49.53
CA GLY A 910 1.70 25.91 -50.06
C GLY A 910 2.51 26.50 -51.22
N ASP A 911 1.83 27.10 -52.20
CA ASP A 911 2.45 27.74 -53.37
C ASP A 911 3.42 28.85 -52.98
N ALA A 912 3.08 29.64 -51.95
CA ALA A 912 3.94 30.69 -51.42
C ALA A 912 5.19 30.17 -50.69
N GLN A 913 5.11 29.00 -50.04
CA GLN A 913 6.24 28.41 -49.33
C GLN A 913 7.14 27.55 -50.20
N ARG A 914 6.59 26.96 -51.28
CA ARG A 914 7.30 26.01 -52.13
C ARG A 914 8.65 26.52 -52.67
N PRO A 915 8.82 27.79 -53.11
CA PRO A 915 10.10 28.31 -53.59
C PRO A 915 11.17 28.46 -52.50
N GLN A 916 10.77 28.49 -51.22
CA GLN A 916 11.68 28.67 -50.08
C GLN A 916 12.27 27.33 -49.60
N LEU A 917 11.67 26.21 -50.01
CA LEU A 917 12.12 24.88 -49.69
C LEU A 917 13.12 24.38 -50.73
N GLN A 918 14.20 23.76 -50.27
CA GLN A 918 15.16 23.11 -51.15
C GLN A 918 15.13 21.60 -50.93
N PHE A 919 15.17 20.85 -52.02
CA PHE A 919 15.14 19.40 -52.01
C PHE A 919 16.05 18.82 -53.08
N GLN A 920 16.75 17.74 -52.75
CA GLN A 920 17.52 16.96 -53.72
C GLN A 920 17.43 15.48 -53.38
N ALA A 921 17.29 14.64 -54.41
CA ALA A 921 17.30 13.20 -54.28
C ALA A 921 18.35 12.56 -55.19
N THR A 922 18.91 11.44 -54.74
CA THR A 922 19.81 10.60 -55.53
C THR A 922 19.41 9.14 -55.40
N VAL A 923 19.45 8.43 -56.52
CA VAL A 923 19.20 7.00 -56.59
C VAL A 923 20.53 6.27 -56.76
N ASN A 924 20.84 5.37 -55.82
CA ASN A 924 22.05 4.56 -55.81
C ASN A 924 21.71 3.07 -56.04
N ALA A 925 22.73 2.23 -56.18
CA ALA A 925 22.53 0.79 -56.16
C ALA A 925 22.09 0.35 -54.75
N GLY A 926 20.85 -0.15 -54.61
CA GLY A 926 20.33 -0.72 -53.36
C GLY A 926 19.68 0.28 -52.38
N ASN A 927 19.63 1.58 -52.71
CA ASN A 927 18.85 2.57 -51.97
C ASN A 927 18.58 3.82 -52.82
N TRP A 928 17.65 4.65 -52.35
CA TRP A 928 17.62 6.07 -52.72
C TRP A 928 17.65 6.92 -51.46
N GLN A 929 18.07 8.17 -51.64
CA GLN A 929 18.24 9.13 -50.57
C GLN A 929 17.72 10.50 -50.97
N ALA A 930 17.32 11.27 -49.98
CA ALA A 930 16.75 12.59 -50.16
C ALA A 930 17.17 13.54 -49.04
N GLU A 931 17.34 14.81 -49.37
CA GLU A 931 17.70 15.88 -48.45
C GLU A 931 16.74 17.06 -48.61
N TRP A 932 16.24 17.59 -47.50
CA TRP A 932 15.48 18.83 -47.43
C TRP A 932 16.23 19.89 -46.63
N ARG A 933 16.09 21.14 -47.08
CA ARG A 933 16.35 22.32 -46.26
C ARG A 933 15.04 23.07 -46.07
N LEU A 934 14.64 23.16 -44.82
CA LEU A 934 13.35 23.68 -44.39
C LEU A 934 13.59 24.92 -43.53
N PRO A 935 13.38 26.14 -44.05
CA PRO A 935 13.62 27.35 -43.27
C PRO A 935 12.60 27.46 -42.12
N ILE A 936 13.10 27.61 -40.90
CA ILE A 936 12.32 27.60 -39.66
C ILE A 936 11.37 28.79 -39.61
N ALA A 937 11.87 29.99 -39.91
CA ALA A 937 11.03 31.19 -39.96
C ALA A 937 9.99 31.13 -41.07
N ALA A 938 10.34 30.63 -42.26
CA ALA A 938 9.43 30.52 -43.39
C ALA A 938 8.24 29.61 -43.06
N LEU A 939 8.50 28.46 -42.43
CA LEU A 939 7.46 27.50 -42.03
C LEU A 939 6.71 27.92 -40.76
N GLY A 940 7.07 29.04 -40.13
CA GLY A 940 6.40 29.57 -38.94
C GLY A 940 6.60 28.69 -37.70
N LEU A 941 7.78 28.09 -37.54
CA LEU A 941 8.08 27.18 -36.43
C LEU A 941 8.53 27.96 -35.19
N ASP A 942 7.96 27.63 -34.04
CA ASP A 942 8.36 28.20 -32.76
C ASP A 942 9.54 27.40 -32.19
N SER A 943 10.76 27.88 -32.41
CA SER A 943 11.98 27.18 -31.94
C SER A 943 12.15 27.19 -30.41
N THR A 944 11.31 27.92 -29.67
CA THR A 944 11.34 27.95 -28.19
C THR A 944 10.48 26.85 -27.56
N LYS A 945 9.69 26.14 -28.36
CA LYS A 945 8.79 25.07 -27.92
C LYS A 945 9.05 23.78 -28.68
N PRO A 946 8.63 22.63 -28.15
CA PRO A 946 8.56 21.40 -28.94
C PRO A 946 7.64 21.61 -30.16
N VAL A 947 8.15 21.31 -31.35
CA VAL A 947 7.42 21.38 -32.62
C VAL A 947 6.87 19.98 -32.93
N PRO A 948 5.54 19.77 -32.96
CA PRO A 948 4.95 18.51 -33.41
C PRO A 948 5.49 18.12 -34.78
N PHE A 949 6.00 16.89 -34.89
CA PHE A 949 6.78 16.44 -36.05
C PHE A 949 6.61 14.94 -36.28
N ASN A 950 6.56 14.54 -37.55
CA ASN A 950 6.67 13.16 -37.96
C ASN A 950 7.32 13.05 -39.35
N ILE A 951 7.81 11.86 -39.68
CA ILE A 951 8.37 11.56 -41.00
C ILE A 951 7.94 10.17 -41.46
N GLY A 952 7.60 10.08 -42.74
CA GLY A 952 7.13 8.85 -43.38
C GLY A 952 7.77 8.63 -44.74
N VAL A 953 7.86 7.38 -45.17
CA VAL A 953 8.37 6.93 -46.46
C VAL A 953 7.36 5.99 -47.08
N PHE A 954 7.13 6.13 -48.38
CA PHE A 954 6.50 5.10 -49.18
C PHE A 954 7.56 4.42 -50.03
N ARG A 955 7.78 3.13 -49.79
CA ARG A 955 8.68 2.28 -50.57
C ARG A 955 7.85 1.45 -51.54
N GLN A 956 8.11 1.60 -52.84
CA GLN A 956 7.26 0.99 -53.86
C GLN A 956 7.48 -0.52 -53.95
N GLN A 957 8.73 -0.98 -53.81
CA GLN A 957 9.14 -2.38 -53.99
C GLN A 957 8.27 -3.37 -53.19
N ASP A 958 7.90 -3.01 -51.96
CA ASP A 958 7.08 -3.81 -51.05
C ASP A 958 5.74 -3.14 -50.70
N ARG A 959 5.42 -2.03 -51.38
CA ARG A 959 4.24 -1.17 -51.16
C ARG A 959 4.05 -0.77 -49.69
N GLN A 960 5.16 -0.60 -48.96
CA GLN A 960 5.12 -0.28 -47.53
C GLN A 960 5.08 1.23 -47.33
N TRP A 961 4.14 1.66 -46.48
CA TRP A 961 4.18 2.98 -45.86
C TRP A 961 4.83 2.81 -44.49
N ILE A 962 5.92 3.54 -44.27
CA ILE A 962 6.88 3.35 -43.18
C ILE A 962 7.02 4.68 -42.43
N ASN A 963 6.77 4.71 -41.12
CA ASN A 963 6.79 5.91 -40.29
C ASN A 963 7.83 5.80 -39.17
N TRP A 964 8.25 6.96 -38.68
CA TRP A 964 8.99 7.08 -37.42
C TRP A 964 8.09 6.74 -36.23
N ILE A 965 6.91 7.37 -36.15
CA ILE A 965 5.86 7.06 -35.17
C ILE A 965 4.55 6.78 -35.91
N GLY A 966 3.95 5.63 -35.66
CA GLY A 966 2.61 5.30 -36.17
C GLY A 966 1.53 6.13 -35.48
N THR A 967 0.74 6.87 -36.25
CA THR A 967 -0.26 7.83 -35.75
C THR A 967 -1.69 7.29 -35.77
N GLY A 968 -1.89 6.02 -36.14
CA GLY A 968 -3.21 5.40 -36.36
C GLY A 968 -3.86 5.81 -37.69
N GLY A 969 -3.06 6.26 -38.66
CA GLY A 969 -3.56 6.80 -39.94
C GLY A 969 -2.46 7.55 -40.68
N ALA A 970 -2.77 8.70 -41.28
CA ALA A 970 -1.77 9.47 -42.04
C ALA A 970 -0.65 10.04 -41.16
N THR A 971 0.57 10.13 -41.71
CA THR A 971 1.78 10.61 -41.01
C THR A 971 1.61 12.00 -40.40
N TRP A 972 0.81 12.86 -41.03
CA TRP A 972 0.54 14.24 -40.59
C TRP A 972 -0.45 14.38 -39.42
N LYS A 973 -0.98 13.27 -38.86
CA LYS A 973 -1.77 13.31 -37.61
C LYS A 973 -0.87 13.55 -36.39
N LEU A 974 -0.30 14.74 -36.31
CA LEU A 974 0.78 15.09 -35.38
C LEU A 974 0.38 15.06 -33.89
N ALA A 975 -0.91 15.10 -33.57
CA ALA A 975 -1.40 14.93 -32.20
C ALA A 975 -1.04 13.55 -31.59
N ASN A 976 -0.83 12.55 -32.44
CA ASN A 976 -0.44 11.19 -32.05
C ASN A 976 1.02 10.87 -32.44
N ALA A 977 1.79 11.87 -32.86
CA ALA A 977 3.17 11.71 -33.32
C ALA A 977 4.17 12.20 -32.26
N GLY A 978 5.43 12.30 -32.66
CA GLY A 978 6.49 12.89 -31.84
C GLY A 978 6.52 14.41 -31.93
N ALA A 979 7.48 14.99 -31.21
CA ALA A 979 7.85 16.39 -31.37
C ALA A 979 9.37 16.50 -31.41
N ILE A 980 9.87 17.46 -32.19
CA ILE A 980 11.28 17.82 -32.19
C ILE A 980 11.47 19.11 -31.40
N ARG A 981 12.58 19.20 -30.65
CA ARG A 981 13.04 20.47 -30.09
C ARG A 981 14.11 21.02 -31.01
N LEU A 982 13.96 22.27 -31.41
CA LEU A 982 14.89 22.93 -32.32
C LEU A 982 16.04 23.63 -31.57
N GLN A 983 16.15 23.49 -30.25
CA GLN A 983 17.17 24.13 -29.42
C GLN A 983 18.51 23.41 -29.49
#